data_AF-A0A951N3N6-F1
#
_entry.id   AF-A0A951N3N6-F1
#
_cell.length_a   1.000
_cell.length_b   1.000
_cell.length_c   1.000
_cell.angle_alpha   90.00
_cell.angle_beta   90.00
_cell.angle_gamma   90.00
#
_symmetry.space_group_name_H-M   'P 1'
#
loop_
_entity.id
_entity.type
_entity.pdbx_description
1 polymer ?
#
loop_
_entity_poly.entity_id
_entity_poly.type
_entity_poly.pdbx_seq_one_letter_code
_entity_poly.pdbx_strand_id
1 'polypeptide(L)'
;MNVSPLSDESPRIEEVRRFRIHDTLPDPAFERLTRLAARLFDVPVAIIKLIDADRQWIESSYGLDFIEPQRGATLGDAVNLSDEVFVVPDASQDARFAANPLVTGETAIRFYAGAPLKTRDGFNVGTFAIMDTAPRELGAAERGALTDLAALAVEKIEPRLLPGSLLPDGLHETGQERQVQDLLLQQGEDPFRALVENAADILGVVDGNGTMRYQSPSIEKLLGYAPAELNGQNAFDLIHPDDAPHFGETLTRASQAPGETFSVEYRFQHRDGSWRTLESTGKTLMGGAHASGVVLSSRDITQRKVAEAVLQAAKDQLQVVLDTIPGGVTWVSRDLRYLGVNRYLTEYFKMAAENFIGRPIGFMGIGSDYEEAVRVFFEGGSQQTSFEAGLDVDGMRRTILVAGGKYQEGAAAVLVGIDITERRAAQAALQLAHDELESRVAGRTVELAELVETLRGQIAERRQTEAALRASEAQFRVLTEAIPQQVWTADPDGTPNHLNQRTLEHFGLTYDRMLTGDWVQLIHPDDVARTVERWTHSLKTGELYETEFRVKSPHDETFRWYLSRALPLRDGEGRIVKWFGTNTDISERKKAEEELQKTRARLQFVLSATPAVIYTAQALPNPRTTFISENVRQQLGYEPQEILENPTFWIEHLHPDDKAGVFATAPRLFEADSLAHEYRMRRRDGAYCWIYDEMKLVRDEAGRPLEIVGFALDITKRKKAEE
;
A
#
# COMPACT_ATOMS: atom_id res chain seq x y z
N MET A 1 -2.94 -53.46 2.73
CA MET A 1 -2.23 -53.94 3.94
C MET A 1 -2.98 -53.41 5.15
N ASN A 2 -3.11 -54.26 6.17
CA ASN A 2 -3.85 -54.02 7.42
C ASN A 2 -3.54 -52.67 8.06
N VAL A 3 -4.61 -52.03 8.57
CA VAL A 3 -4.56 -50.90 9.48
C VAL A 3 -3.88 -51.34 10.77
N SER A 4 -2.71 -50.77 11.07
CA SER A 4 -2.15 -50.83 12.43
C SER A 4 -2.98 -49.91 13.33
N PRO A 5 -3.37 -50.35 14.53
CA PRO A 5 -4.14 -49.53 15.46
C PRO A 5 -3.26 -48.40 15.99
N LEU A 6 -3.90 -47.24 16.14
CA LEU A 6 -3.46 -46.02 16.81
C LEU A 6 -2.27 -46.23 17.76
N SER A 7 -1.18 -45.51 17.53
CA SER A 7 -0.18 -45.28 18.56
C SER A 7 -0.91 -44.76 19.79
N ASP A 8 -0.72 -45.45 20.92
CA ASP A 8 -1.34 -45.17 22.21
C ASP A 8 -1.27 -43.67 22.53
N GLU A 9 -2.41 -42.96 22.42
CA GLU A 9 -2.52 -41.53 22.73
C GLU A 9 -2.55 -41.26 24.24
N SER A 10 -2.67 -42.32 25.06
CA SER A 10 -2.83 -42.23 26.51
C SER A 10 -1.68 -41.50 27.22
N PRO A 11 -0.40 -41.73 26.90
CA PRO A 11 0.72 -41.00 27.53
C PRO A 11 0.70 -39.51 27.17
N ARG A 12 0.34 -39.18 25.93
CA ARG A 12 0.24 -37.78 25.43
C ARG A 12 -0.89 -37.03 26.14
N ILE A 13 -2.06 -37.66 26.30
CA ILE A 13 -3.23 -37.06 26.95
C ILE A 13 -3.00 -36.89 28.46
N GLU A 14 -2.39 -37.86 29.13
CA GLU A 14 -2.06 -37.82 30.57
C GLU A 14 -1.03 -36.72 30.89
N GLU A 15 -0.16 -36.38 29.94
CA GLU A 15 0.91 -35.39 30.14
C GLU A 15 0.51 -33.98 29.69
N VAL A 16 -0.32 -33.84 28.65
CA VAL A 16 -1.02 -32.56 28.33
C VAL A 16 -1.91 -32.15 29.50
N ARG A 17 -2.56 -33.09 30.21
CA ARG A 17 -3.31 -32.82 31.46
C ARG A 17 -2.47 -32.17 32.56
N ARG A 18 -1.14 -32.33 32.56
CA ARG A 18 -0.25 -31.68 33.55
C ARG A 18 -0.04 -30.20 33.30
N PHE A 19 -0.22 -29.73 32.06
CA PHE A 19 -0.02 -28.34 31.68
C PHE A 19 -1.36 -27.67 31.33
N ARG A 20 -1.88 -26.84 32.24
CA ARG A 20 -3.08 -26.04 31.92
C ARG A 20 -2.68 -24.84 31.07
N ILE A 21 -3.13 -24.80 29.82
CA ILE A 21 -3.05 -23.59 28.98
C ILE A 21 -4.14 -22.62 29.45
N HIS A 22 -3.75 -21.48 29.98
CA HIS A 22 -4.69 -20.43 30.37
C HIS A 22 -5.20 -19.67 29.13
N ASP A 23 -6.53 -19.54 29.00
CA ASP A 23 -7.15 -18.59 28.08
C ASP A 23 -6.76 -17.18 28.51
N THR A 24 -5.82 -16.59 27.77
CA THR A 24 -5.42 -15.19 27.93
C THR A 24 -5.92 -14.39 26.74
N LEU A 25 -6.10 -13.08 26.92
CA LEU A 25 -6.54 -12.17 25.86
C LEU A 25 -5.70 -12.36 24.57
N PRO A 26 -6.29 -12.17 23.37
CA PRO A 26 -5.60 -12.39 22.09
C PRO A 26 -4.27 -11.66 22.06
N ASP A 27 -3.17 -12.37 21.83
CA ASP A 27 -1.84 -11.78 21.76
C ASP A 27 -1.54 -11.33 20.33
N PRO A 28 -1.33 -10.02 20.09
CA PRO A 28 -1.02 -9.50 18.76
C PRO A 28 0.25 -10.09 18.12
N ALA A 29 1.08 -10.82 18.89
CA ALA A 29 2.20 -11.57 18.35
C ALA A 29 1.74 -12.77 17.48
N PHE A 30 0.69 -13.50 17.88
CA PHE A 30 0.21 -14.65 17.12
C PHE A 30 -0.45 -14.23 15.80
N GLU A 31 -1.22 -13.13 15.80
CA GLU A 31 -1.76 -12.54 14.57
C GLU A 31 -0.68 -12.07 13.60
N ARG A 32 0.46 -11.59 14.14
CA ARG A 32 1.61 -11.21 13.31
C ARG A 32 2.27 -12.44 12.70
N LEU A 33 2.39 -13.53 13.45
CA LEU A 33 2.97 -14.78 12.96
C LEU A 33 2.11 -15.41 11.86
N THR A 34 0.79 -15.53 12.04
CA THR A 34 -0.11 -16.08 11.02
C THR A 34 -0.16 -15.22 9.76
N ARG A 35 -0.19 -13.88 9.91
CA ARG A 35 -0.11 -12.95 8.77
C ARG A 35 1.25 -13.00 8.06
N LEU A 36 2.34 -13.14 8.79
CA LEU A 36 3.67 -13.29 8.21
C LEU A 36 3.78 -14.60 7.43
N ALA A 37 3.26 -15.70 7.98
CA ALA A 37 3.20 -16.99 7.30
C ALA A 37 2.38 -16.91 6.01
N ALA A 38 1.18 -16.33 6.06
CA ALA A 38 0.34 -16.15 4.88
C ALA A 38 1.06 -15.39 3.75
N ARG A 39 1.81 -14.34 4.09
CA ARG A 39 2.61 -13.56 3.14
C ARG A 39 3.87 -14.27 2.66
N LEU A 40 4.58 -14.95 3.56
CA LEU A 40 5.84 -15.62 3.25
C LEU A 40 5.63 -16.80 2.30
N PHE A 41 4.56 -17.56 2.53
CA PHE A 41 4.21 -18.70 1.70
C PHE A 41 3.29 -18.33 0.53
N ASP A 42 2.78 -17.11 0.45
CA ASP A 42 1.78 -16.68 -0.55
C ASP A 42 0.56 -17.61 -0.54
N VAL A 43 -0.08 -17.72 0.62
CA VAL A 43 -1.23 -18.60 0.86
C VAL A 43 -2.39 -17.79 1.47
N PRO A 44 -3.64 -18.12 1.13
CA PRO A 44 -4.80 -17.38 1.62
C PRO A 44 -5.06 -17.62 3.11
N VAL A 45 -4.63 -18.76 3.67
CA VAL A 45 -4.98 -19.17 5.03
C VAL A 45 -3.75 -19.61 5.82
N ALA A 46 -3.61 -19.09 7.05
CA ALA A 46 -2.63 -19.55 8.04
C ALA A 46 -3.25 -19.56 9.43
N ILE A 47 -3.00 -20.61 10.21
CA ILE A 47 -3.58 -20.80 11.55
C ILE A 47 -2.56 -21.32 12.55
N ILE A 48 -2.76 -20.94 13.81
CA ILE A 48 -2.12 -21.53 14.98
C ILE A 48 -3.23 -22.21 15.77
N LYS A 49 -3.15 -23.54 15.89
CA LYS A 49 -4.11 -24.37 16.61
C LYS A 49 -3.44 -24.91 17.87
N LEU A 50 -4.10 -24.80 19.01
CA LEU A 50 -3.66 -25.40 20.27
C LEU A 50 -4.56 -26.55 20.68
N ILE A 51 -3.97 -27.49 21.42
CA ILE A 51 -4.65 -28.67 21.93
C ILE A 51 -4.43 -28.80 23.44
N ASP A 52 -5.49 -29.11 24.17
CA ASP A 52 -5.51 -29.39 25.60
C ASP A 52 -6.22 -30.74 25.82
N ALA A 53 -6.25 -31.25 27.06
CA ALA A 53 -6.75 -32.56 27.46
C ALA A 53 -8.18 -32.86 27.00
N ASP A 54 -9.04 -31.85 27.02
CA ASP A 54 -10.48 -31.99 26.75
C ASP A 54 -10.98 -31.10 25.60
N ARG A 55 -10.11 -30.24 25.03
CA ARG A 55 -10.48 -29.27 23.98
C ARG A 55 -9.37 -29.01 22.97
N GLN A 56 -9.74 -28.46 21.81
CA GLN A 56 -8.84 -27.90 20.82
C GLN A 56 -9.43 -26.59 20.32
N TRP A 57 -8.61 -25.58 20.08
CA TRP A 57 -9.07 -24.28 19.60
C TRP A 57 -8.03 -23.64 18.68
N ILE A 58 -8.47 -22.62 17.95
CA ILE A 58 -7.60 -21.81 17.10
C ILE A 58 -7.18 -20.60 17.92
N GLU A 59 -5.89 -20.49 18.21
CA GLU A 59 -5.31 -19.35 18.95
C GLU A 59 -5.16 -18.11 18.05
N SER A 60 -4.90 -18.33 16.77
CA SER A 60 -4.91 -17.27 15.76
C SER A 60 -5.22 -17.85 14.38
N SER A 61 -6.03 -17.12 13.60
CA SER A 61 -6.26 -17.38 12.18
C SER A 61 -6.03 -16.13 11.35
N TYR A 62 -5.57 -16.34 10.12
CA TYR A 62 -5.56 -15.36 9.04
C TYR A 62 -6.29 -15.98 7.84
N GLY A 63 -7.25 -15.25 7.28
CA GLY A 63 -7.99 -15.67 6.08
C GLY A 63 -9.05 -16.76 6.29
N LEU A 64 -9.36 -17.12 7.53
CA LEU A 64 -10.39 -18.10 7.88
C LEU A 64 -11.31 -17.53 8.96
N ASP A 65 -12.60 -17.39 8.63
CA ASP A 65 -13.62 -16.97 9.58
C ASP A 65 -14.00 -18.13 10.51
N PHE A 66 -14.17 -17.79 11.78
CA PHE A 66 -14.12 -18.66 12.96
C PHE A 66 -14.91 -19.98 12.84
N ILE A 67 -14.20 -21.12 12.90
CA ILE A 67 -14.78 -22.46 13.10
C ILE A 67 -14.10 -23.06 14.34
N GLU A 68 -14.87 -23.21 15.42
CA GLU A 68 -14.41 -23.95 16.60
C GLU A 68 -14.45 -25.44 16.28
N PRO A 69 -13.31 -26.16 16.24
CA PRO A 69 -13.31 -27.50 15.69
C PRO A 69 -13.76 -28.54 16.73
N GLN A 70 -14.88 -29.23 16.49
CA GLN A 70 -15.24 -30.44 17.25
C GLN A 70 -14.11 -31.50 17.16
N ARG A 71 -13.75 -32.16 18.27
CA ARG A 71 -12.76 -33.26 18.29
C ARG A 71 -13.22 -34.37 17.35
N GLY A 72 -12.41 -34.67 16.33
CA GLY A 72 -12.66 -35.77 15.37
C GLY A 72 -12.86 -35.37 13.90
N ALA A 73 -12.80 -34.08 13.55
CA ALA A 73 -13.05 -33.63 12.16
C ALA A 73 -12.05 -32.57 11.63
N THR A 74 -10.78 -32.56 12.06
CA THR A 74 -9.82 -31.53 11.63
C THR A 74 -8.69 -32.07 10.76
N LEU A 75 -8.25 -31.25 9.78
CA LEU A 75 -7.08 -31.54 8.93
C LEU A 75 -5.77 -31.73 9.74
N GLY A 76 -5.71 -31.22 10.98
CA GLY A 76 -4.49 -31.20 11.79
C GLY A 76 -4.22 -32.41 12.68
N ASP A 77 -5.16 -33.34 12.81
CA ASP A 77 -5.02 -34.46 13.78
C ASP A 77 -3.89 -35.43 13.38
N ALA A 78 -3.57 -35.53 12.08
CA ALA A 78 -2.44 -36.30 11.58
C ALA A 78 -1.07 -35.67 11.89
N VAL A 79 -1.00 -34.35 12.09
CA VAL A 79 0.25 -33.63 12.40
C VAL A 79 0.65 -33.84 13.86
N ASN A 80 -0.34 -34.01 14.73
CA ASN A 80 -0.12 -34.19 16.17
C ASN A 80 0.64 -35.48 16.53
N LEU A 81 0.73 -36.42 15.59
CA LEU A 81 1.37 -37.72 15.73
C LEU A 81 2.76 -37.80 15.04
N SER A 82 3.20 -36.70 14.40
CA SER A 82 4.45 -36.64 13.62
C SER A 82 5.42 -35.61 14.20
N ASP A 83 6.70 -35.93 14.11
CA ASP A 83 7.79 -35.05 14.51
C ASP A 83 8.23 -34.07 13.42
N GLU A 84 7.76 -34.27 12.20
CA GLU A 84 8.11 -33.51 11.00
C GLU A 84 6.94 -32.71 10.45
N VAL A 85 7.26 -31.72 9.59
CA VAL A 85 6.26 -30.97 8.82
C VAL A 85 5.47 -31.91 7.92
N PHE A 86 4.19 -31.99 8.22
CA PHE A 86 3.25 -32.82 7.50
C PHE A 86 2.65 -32.03 6.34
N VAL A 87 2.71 -32.58 5.13
CA VAL A 87 2.27 -31.89 3.90
C VAL A 87 1.30 -32.78 3.13
N VAL A 88 0.20 -32.18 2.70
CA VAL A 88 -0.83 -32.76 1.86
C VAL A 88 -0.90 -31.92 0.59
N PRO A 89 -0.27 -32.37 -0.52
CA PRO A 89 -0.21 -31.58 -1.73
C PRO A 89 -1.58 -31.34 -2.38
N ASP A 90 -2.47 -32.33 -2.28
CA ASP A 90 -3.87 -32.21 -2.69
C ASP A 90 -4.80 -32.92 -1.68
N ALA A 91 -5.51 -32.13 -0.87
CA ALA A 91 -6.43 -32.59 0.14
C ALA A 91 -7.69 -33.27 -0.44
N SER A 92 -8.04 -32.99 -1.70
CA SER A 92 -9.16 -33.66 -2.38
C SER A 92 -8.83 -35.10 -2.81
N GLN A 93 -7.54 -35.40 -2.99
CA GLN A 93 -7.04 -36.72 -3.39
C GLN A 93 -6.55 -37.55 -2.19
N ASP A 94 -6.38 -36.92 -1.02
CA ASP A 94 -5.96 -37.61 0.20
C ASP A 94 -7.18 -38.23 0.91
N ALA A 95 -7.19 -39.55 1.02
CA ALA A 95 -8.30 -40.32 1.62
C ALA A 95 -8.63 -39.91 3.06
N ARG A 96 -7.69 -39.27 3.79
CA ARG A 96 -7.91 -38.79 5.17
C ARG A 96 -8.65 -37.46 5.22
N PHE A 97 -8.57 -36.67 4.15
CA PHE A 97 -9.02 -35.27 4.12
C PHE A 97 -10.11 -35.00 3.07
N ALA A 98 -10.28 -35.87 2.08
CA ALA A 98 -11.24 -35.71 0.99
C ALA A 98 -12.70 -35.54 1.45
N ALA A 99 -13.06 -36.09 2.62
CA ALA A 99 -14.40 -35.97 3.21
C ALA A 99 -14.54 -34.80 4.20
N ASN A 100 -13.48 -34.02 4.44
CA ASN A 100 -13.49 -32.95 5.43
C ASN A 100 -14.33 -31.74 4.94
N PRO A 101 -15.19 -31.14 5.78
CA PRO A 101 -15.98 -29.96 5.42
C PRO A 101 -15.17 -28.76 4.89
N LEU A 102 -13.91 -28.58 5.31
CA LEU A 102 -13.04 -27.52 4.79
C LEU A 102 -12.54 -27.79 3.36
N VAL A 103 -12.57 -29.05 2.92
CA VAL A 103 -12.21 -29.48 1.55
C VAL A 103 -13.46 -29.50 0.66
N THR A 104 -14.62 -29.91 1.18
CA THR A 104 -15.86 -30.06 0.40
C THR A 104 -16.80 -28.85 0.44
N GLY A 105 -16.62 -27.93 1.41
CA GLY A 105 -17.41 -26.71 1.57
C GLY A 105 -16.92 -25.52 0.73
N GLU A 106 -17.50 -24.34 0.97
CA GLU A 106 -17.31 -23.12 0.16
C GLU A 106 -15.85 -22.61 0.11
N THR A 107 -15.07 -22.80 1.18
CA THR A 107 -13.64 -22.42 1.21
C THR A 107 -12.78 -23.27 0.27
N ALA A 108 -13.22 -24.50 -0.04
CA ALA A 108 -12.59 -25.43 -0.98
C ALA A 108 -11.06 -25.58 -0.82
N ILE A 109 -10.58 -25.84 0.40
CA ILE A 109 -9.15 -26.06 0.64
C ILE A 109 -8.66 -27.27 -0.16
N ARG A 110 -7.55 -27.09 -0.88
CA ARG A 110 -6.89 -28.12 -1.70
C ARG A 110 -5.48 -28.43 -1.23
N PHE A 111 -4.84 -27.56 -0.47
CA PHE A 111 -3.51 -27.80 0.06
C PHE A 111 -3.47 -27.60 1.57
N TYR A 112 -2.70 -28.43 2.28
CA TYR A 112 -2.47 -28.31 3.70
C TYR A 112 -1.01 -28.63 4.05
N ALA A 113 -0.35 -27.76 4.82
CA ALA A 113 0.90 -28.09 5.47
C ALA A 113 0.88 -27.64 6.93
N GLY A 114 1.26 -28.53 7.85
CA GLY A 114 1.29 -28.26 9.28
C GLY A 114 2.62 -28.66 9.91
N ALA A 115 3.21 -27.74 10.67
CA ALA A 115 4.36 -28.00 11.52
C ALA A 115 3.92 -28.18 12.99
N PRO A 116 4.42 -29.21 13.70
CA PRO A 116 4.06 -29.43 15.10
C PRO A 116 4.63 -28.34 16.02
N LEU A 117 3.83 -27.85 16.97
CA LEU A 117 4.26 -26.90 17.99
C LEU A 117 4.86 -27.68 19.17
N LYS A 118 6.17 -27.91 19.13
CA LYS A 118 6.88 -28.68 20.14
C LYS A 118 7.53 -27.81 21.20
N THR A 119 7.20 -28.04 22.47
CA THR A 119 7.88 -27.42 23.61
C THR A 119 9.31 -27.93 23.77
N ARG A 120 10.13 -27.22 24.55
CA ARG A 120 11.50 -27.63 24.94
C ARG A 120 11.57 -29.01 25.57
N ASP A 121 10.51 -29.42 26.27
CA ASP A 121 10.40 -30.73 26.91
C ASP A 121 9.98 -31.84 25.93
N GLY A 122 9.82 -31.53 24.64
CA GLY A 122 9.53 -32.48 23.57
C GLY A 122 8.04 -32.74 23.33
N PHE A 123 7.16 -31.96 23.96
CA PHE A 123 5.71 -32.19 23.86
C PHE A 123 5.07 -31.38 22.75
N ASN A 124 4.20 -32.04 21.98
CA ASN A 124 3.41 -31.37 20.96
C ASN A 124 2.13 -30.77 21.57
N VAL A 125 2.07 -29.43 21.61
CA VAL A 125 0.96 -28.65 22.20
C VAL A 125 0.03 -28.05 21.14
N GLY A 126 0.27 -28.33 19.85
CA GLY A 126 -0.56 -27.79 18.78
C GLY A 126 0.07 -27.87 17.39
N THR A 127 -0.49 -27.12 16.44
CA THR A 127 0.01 -27.11 15.06
C THR A 127 0.01 -25.69 14.52
N PHE A 128 1.10 -25.31 13.86
CA PHE A 128 1.14 -24.15 12.96
C PHE A 128 0.86 -24.64 11.55
N ALA A 129 -0.26 -24.24 10.95
CA ALA A 129 -0.66 -24.73 9.64
C ALA A 129 -0.89 -23.60 8.63
N ILE A 130 -0.62 -23.91 7.37
CA ILE A 130 -0.93 -23.09 6.20
C ILE A 130 -1.79 -23.89 5.22
N MET A 131 -2.69 -23.19 4.53
CA MET A 131 -3.64 -23.82 3.61
C MET A 131 -3.85 -22.98 2.36
N ASP A 132 -4.11 -23.66 1.24
CA ASP A 132 -4.39 -23.02 -0.05
C ASP A 132 -5.62 -23.67 -0.72
N THR A 133 -6.26 -22.91 -1.59
CA THR A 133 -7.39 -23.33 -2.43
C THR A 133 -6.95 -24.03 -3.72
N ALA A 134 -5.65 -23.99 -4.04
CA ALA A 134 -5.04 -24.76 -5.12
C ALA A 134 -4.10 -25.85 -4.57
N PRO A 135 -3.98 -27.01 -5.23
CA PRO A 135 -2.96 -28.01 -4.90
C PRO A 135 -1.54 -27.42 -5.02
N ARG A 136 -0.64 -27.82 -4.11
CA ARG A 136 0.72 -27.27 -4.04
C ARG A 136 1.71 -28.27 -3.46
N GLU A 137 2.95 -28.24 -3.92
CA GLU A 137 4.05 -28.91 -3.24
C GLU A 137 4.87 -27.94 -2.41
N LEU A 138 5.41 -28.42 -1.29
CA LEU A 138 6.20 -27.61 -0.37
C LEU A 138 7.65 -28.10 -0.33
N GLY A 139 8.57 -27.24 -0.79
CA GLY A 139 9.99 -27.54 -0.92
C GLY A 139 10.72 -27.57 0.43
N ALA A 140 11.97 -28.06 0.45
CA ALA A 140 12.74 -28.21 1.70
C ALA A 140 12.98 -26.88 2.44
N ALA A 141 13.23 -25.79 1.70
CA ALA A 141 13.40 -24.45 2.29
C ALA A 141 12.10 -23.92 2.91
N GLU A 142 10.97 -24.14 2.27
CA GLU A 142 9.65 -23.76 2.78
C GLU A 142 9.27 -24.59 4.03
N ARG A 143 9.63 -25.88 4.07
CA ARG A 143 9.43 -26.73 5.27
C ARG A 143 10.27 -26.23 6.45
N GLY A 144 11.52 -25.82 6.18
CA GLY A 144 12.38 -25.17 7.17
C GLY A 144 11.74 -23.89 7.73
N ALA A 145 11.29 -22.99 6.84
CA ALA A 145 10.63 -21.75 7.25
C ALA A 145 9.36 -21.99 8.08
N LEU A 146 8.56 -23.02 7.75
CA LEU A 146 7.36 -23.34 8.51
C LEU A 146 7.70 -23.92 9.89
N THR A 147 8.80 -24.67 9.99
CA THR A 147 9.34 -25.19 11.26
C THR A 147 9.85 -24.05 12.15
N ASP A 148 10.57 -23.08 11.57
CA ASP A 148 11.07 -21.90 12.29
C ASP A 148 9.91 -21.04 12.83
N LEU A 149 8.85 -20.85 12.04
CA LEU A 149 7.64 -20.13 12.49
C LEU A 149 6.90 -20.89 13.60
N ALA A 150 6.85 -22.22 13.54
CA ALA A 150 6.32 -23.05 14.61
C ALA A 150 7.14 -22.91 15.90
N ALA A 151 8.48 -22.90 15.81
CA ALA A 151 9.36 -22.68 16.96
C ALA A 151 9.15 -21.28 17.60
N LEU A 152 9.02 -20.24 16.78
CA LEU A 152 8.71 -18.88 17.26
C LEU A 152 7.35 -18.79 17.96
N ALA A 153 6.35 -19.54 17.48
CA ALA A 153 5.06 -19.64 18.16
C ALA A 153 5.20 -20.35 19.52
N VAL A 154 5.98 -21.43 19.61
CA VAL A 154 6.24 -22.15 20.87
C VAL A 154 6.91 -21.24 21.90
N GLU A 155 7.90 -20.42 21.53
CA GLU A 155 8.55 -19.47 22.46
C GLU A 155 7.56 -18.51 23.14
N LYS A 156 6.41 -18.27 22.50
CA LYS A 156 5.31 -17.46 23.06
C LYS A 156 4.29 -18.25 23.85
N ILE A 157 4.13 -19.53 23.56
CA ILE A 157 3.20 -20.43 24.26
C ILE A 157 3.81 -20.92 25.58
N GLU A 158 5.11 -21.22 25.62
CA GLU A 158 5.79 -21.80 26.79
C GLU A 158 5.55 -21.04 28.12
N PRO A 159 5.57 -19.70 28.17
CA PRO A 159 5.29 -18.97 29.41
C PRO A 159 3.86 -19.12 29.95
N ARG A 160 2.91 -19.65 29.15
CA ARG A 160 1.50 -19.83 29.51
C ARG A 160 1.17 -21.20 30.10
N LEU A 161 2.15 -22.09 30.21
CA LEU A 161 2.00 -23.47 30.68
C LEU A 161 2.40 -23.58 32.17
N LEU A 162 1.51 -24.09 33.04
CA LEU A 162 1.79 -24.36 34.48
C LEU A 162 1.74 -25.87 34.80
N PRO A 163 2.64 -26.42 35.66
CA PRO A 163 2.57 -27.81 36.12
C PRO A 163 1.57 -28.02 37.29
N GLY A 164 0.68 -29.01 37.20
CA GLY A 164 -0.35 -29.36 38.21
C GLY A 164 0.04 -30.45 39.25
N SER A 165 -0.50 -30.36 40.48
CA SER A 165 -0.26 -31.27 41.64
C SER A 165 -1.43 -32.24 41.96
N LEU A 166 -1.11 -33.45 42.47
CA LEU A 166 -1.96 -34.65 42.72
C LEU A 166 -2.70 -34.69 44.08
N LEU A 167 -3.93 -35.26 44.17
CA LEU A 167 -4.56 -35.93 45.35
C LEU A 167 -5.71 -36.93 44.93
N PRO A 168 -6.06 -38.02 45.67
CA PRO A 168 -6.99 -39.11 45.25
C PRO A 168 -8.30 -39.35 46.09
N ASP A 169 -9.23 -40.15 45.52
CA ASP A 169 -10.66 -40.45 45.87
C ASP A 169 -10.96 -41.53 46.96
N GLY A 170 -12.22 -41.59 47.46
CA GLY A 170 -12.74 -42.50 48.51
C GLY A 170 -14.01 -43.34 48.16
N LEU A 171 -14.32 -44.35 49.01
CA LEU A 171 -15.23 -45.52 48.84
C LEU A 171 -16.59 -45.45 49.61
N HIS A 172 -17.58 -46.27 49.19
CA HIS A 172 -18.95 -46.47 49.73
C HIS A 172 -19.10 -47.63 50.74
N GLU A 173 -20.17 -47.68 51.58
CA GLU A 173 -21.12 -48.83 51.79
C GLU A 173 -22.20 -48.66 52.91
N THR A 174 -23.15 -49.60 52.97
CA THR A 174 -24.56 -49.61 53.49
C THR A 174 -24.89 -50.57 54.67
N GLY A 175 -25.91 -50.24 55.49
CA GLY A 175 -27.07 -51.09 55.89
C GLY A 175 -27.07 -51.96 57.19
N GLN A 176 -28.11 -51.84 58.05
CA GLN A 176 -28.70 -52.92 58.89
C GLN A 176 -29.92 -52.46 59.73
N GLU A 177 -31.13 -53.01 59.51
CA GLU A 177 -32.34 -52.61 60.27
C GLU A 177 -33.46 -53.69 60.33
N ARG A 178 -33.19 -54.90 60.88
CA ARG A 178 -34.25 -55.94 60.94
C ARG A 178 -34.28 -56.89 62.14
N GLN A 179 -33.82 -56.49 63.33
CA GLN A 179 -33.73 -57.42 64.47
C GLN A 179 -34.45 -56.99 65.77
N VAL A 180 -35.24 -55.90 65.77
CA VAL A 180 -35.74 -55.31 67.02
C VAL A 180 -37.17 -55.72 67.40
N GLN A 181 -37.92 -56.41 66.53
CA GLN A 181 -39.36 -56.53 66.74
C GLN A 181 -39.82 -57.60 67.77
N ASP A 182 -38.97 -58.55 68.17
CA ASP A 182 -39.43 -59.71 68.98
C ASP A 182 -39.22 -59.61 70.50
N LEU A 183 -38.60 -58.53 71.04
CA LEU A 183 -38.09 -58.56 72.42
C LEU A 183 -38.83 -57.69 73.47
N LEU A 184 -40.06 -57.26 73.21
CA LEU A 184 -40.67 -56.13 73.95
C LEU A 184 -41.74 -56.45 75.01
N LEU A 185 -41.83 -57.66 75.58
CA LEU A 185 -42.94 -57.96 76.50
C LEU A 185 -42.63 -58.61 77.86
N GLN A 186 -41.39 -58.71 78.36
CA GLN A 186 -41.19 -59.43 79.63
C GLN A 186 -40.32 -58.90 80.79
N GLN A 187 -39.54 -57.81 80.75
CA GLN A 187 -38.77 -57.43 81.95
C GLN A 187 -38.68 -55.92 82.23
N GLY A 188 -38.67 -55.55 83.52
CA GLY A 188 -38.67 -54.17 84.02
C GLY A 188 -37.32 -53.45 83.91
N GLU A 189 -37.40 -52.11 83.98
CA GLU A 189 -36.38 -51.04 84.03
C GLU A 189 -35.16 -51.06 83.06
N ASP A 190 -34.59 -52.20 82.68
CA ASP A 190 -33.50 -52.28 81.69
C ASP A 190 -33.90 -51.99 80.22
N PRO A 191 -35.10 -52.37 79.72
CA PRO A 191 -35.48 -52.07 78.33
C PRO A 191 -35.77 -50.58 78.08
N PHE A 192 -36.19 -49.83 79.11
CA PHE A 192 -36.41 -48.38 78.98
C PHE A 192 -35.09 -47.64 78.75
N ARG A 193 -34.02 -48.10 79.42
CA ARG A 193 -32.66 -47.60 79.19
C ARG A 193 -32.19 -47.92 77.77
N ALA A 194 -32.39 -49.16 77.30
CA ALA A 194 -32.03 -49.57 75.94
C ALA A 194 -32.83 -48.84 74.84
N LEU A 195 -34.11 -48.53 75.07
CA LEU A 195 -34.96 -47.74 74.15
C LEU A 195 -34.49 -46.29 74.03
N VAL A 196 -34.10 -45.67 75.16
CA VAL A 196 -33.58 -44.29 75.16
C VAL A 196 -32.16 -44.23 74.57
N GLU A 197 -31.34 -45.27 74.78
CA GLU A 197 -29.99 -45.38 74.22
C GLU A 197 -29.97 -45.67 72.70
N ASN A 198 -31.03 -46.30 72.17
CA ASN A 198 -31.20 -46.59 70.74
C ASN A 198 -32.21 -45.67 70.02
N ALA A 199 -32.70 -44.63 70.67
CA ALA A 199 -33.61 -43.67 70.03
C ALA A 199 -32.87 -42.94 68.88
N ALA A 200 -33.44 -42.94 67.68
CA ALA A 200 -32.89 -42.19 66.54
C ALA A 200 -33.01 -40.67 66.75
N ASP A 201 -34.02 -40.25 67.51
CA ASP A 201 -34.24 -38.86 67.92
C ASP A 201 -33.56 -38.58 69.27
N ILE A 202 -33.18 -37.33 69.50
CA ILE A 202 -32.64 -36.86 70.79
C ILE A 202 -33.79 -36.78 71.78
N LEU A 203 -33.71 -37.55 72.87
CA LEU A 203 -34.67 -37.49 73.97
C LEU A 203 -34.09 -36.63 75.10
N GLY A 204 -34.69 -35.48 75.35
CA GLY A 204 -34.28 -34.54 76.37
C GLY A 204 -35.36 -34.30 77.42
N VAL A 205 -34.96 -33.99 78.65
CA VAL A 205 -35.86 -33.43 79.67
C VAL A 205 -35.34 -32.05 80.03
N VAL A 206 -36.18 -31.04 79.86
CA VAL A 206 -35.86 -29.63 80.14
C VAL A 206 -36.83 -29.11 81.19
N ASP A 207 -36.37 -28.29 82.14
CA ASP A 207 -37.27 -27.65 83.10
C ASP A 207 -37.82 -26.31 82.62
N GLY A 208 -38.69 -25.70 83.43
CA GLY A 208 -39.39 -24.46 83.07
C GLY A 208 -38.48 -23.26 82.80
N ASN A 209 -37.19 -23.32 83.17
CA ASN A 209 -36.21 -22.26 82.90
C ASN A 209 -35.34 -22.56 81.67
N GLY A 210 -35.58 -23.66 80.95
CA GLY A 210 -34.76 -24.09 79.83
C GLY A 210 -33.52 -24.90 80.24
N THR A 211 -33.37 -25.27 81.52
CA THR A 211 -32.23 -26.06 81.97
C THR A 211 -32.42 -27.52 81.60
N MET A 212 -31.45 -28.08 80.86
CA MET A 212 -31.45 -29.47 80.43
C MET A 212 -31.12 -30.38 81.61
N ARG A 213 -32.06 -31.20 82.05
CA ARG A 213 -31.89 -32.13 83.17
C ARG A 213 -31.44 -33.52 82.74
N TYR A 214 -31.83 -33.90 81.53
CA TYR A 214 -31.46 -35.16 80.94
C TYR A 214 -31.36 -35.00 79.43
N GLN A 215 -30.41 -35.70 78.81
CA GLN A 215 -30.27 -35.86 77.37
C GLN A 215 -29.89 -37.30 77.09
N SER A 216 -30.51 -37.92 76.08
CA SER A 216 -30.15 -39.26 75.63
C SER A 216 -28.79 -39.26 74.93
N PRO A 217 -28.05 -40.39 74.93
CA PRO A 217 -26.75 -40.48 74.24
C PRO A 217 -26.77 -40.14 72.75
N SER A 218 -27.93 -40.19 72.10
CA SER A 218 -28.10 -39.80 70.68
C SER A 218 -27.73 -38.33 70.41
N ILE A 219 -27.72 -37.47 71.44
CA ILE A 219 -27.22 -36.08 71.35
C ILE A 219 -25.74 -36.02 70.94
N GLU A 220 -24.93 -36.99 71.36
CA GLU A 220 -23.51 -37.05 71.02
C GLU A 220 -23.30 -37.43 69.57
N LYS A 221 -24.13 -38.35 69.04
CA LYS A 221 -24.10 -38.76 67.64
C LYS A 221 -24.60 -37.68 66.68
N LEU A 222 -25.64 -36.94 67.08
CA LEU A 222 -26.31 -35.96 66.21
C LEU A 222 -25.73 -34.55 66.34
N LEU A 223 -25.32 -34.13 67.54
CA LEU A 223 -24.84 -32.78 67.83
C LEU A 223 -23.40 -32.71 68.34
N GLY A 224 -22.75 -33.86 68.59
CA GLY A 224 -21.34 -33.95 68.96
C GLY A 224 -21.04 -33.68 70.44
N TYR A 225 -22.04 -33.36 71.26
CA TYR A 225 -21.86 -33.09 72.69
C TYR A 225 -22.10 -34.33 73.54
N ALA A 226 -21.25 -34.57 74.54
CA ALA A 226 -21.53 -35.64 75.50
C ALA A 226 -22.71 -35.24 76.41
N PRO A 227 -23.67 -36.15 76.72
CA PRO A 227 -24.84 -35.81 77.55
C PRO A 227 -24.50 -35.13 78.88
N ALA A 228 -23.39 -35.54 79.50
CA ALA A 228 -22.92 -34.98 80.77
C ALA A 228 -22.46 -33.52 80.67
N GLU A 229 -22.02 -33.07 79.49
CA GLU A 229 -21.60 -31.68 79.26
C GLU A 229 -22.81 -30.74 79.23
N LEU A 230 -23.94 -31.21 78.71
CA LEU A 230 -25.15 -30.41 78.52
C LEU A 230 -26.11 -30.48 79.71
N ASN A 231 -26.08 -31.54 80.51
CA ASN A 231 -26.91 -31.66 81.71
C ASN A 231 -26.54 -30.56 82.73
N GLY A 232 -27.51 -29.70 83.06
CA GLY A 232 -27.35 -28.53 83.91
C GLY A 232 -27.11 -27.22 83.15
N GLN A 233 -26.84 -27.27 81.84
CA GLN A 233 -26.74 -26.09 80.99
C GLN A 233 -28.10 -25.62 80.49
N ASN A 234 -28.17 -24.35 80.08
CA ASN A 234 -29.39 -23.79 79.50
C ASN A 234 -29.46 -24.07 77.99
N ALA A 235 -30.56 -24.65 77.52
CA ALA A 235 -30.75 -24.93 76.10
C ALA A 235 -30.75 -23.65 75.24
N PHE A 236 -31.18 -22.50 75.79
CA PHE A 236 -31.19 -21.22 75.06
C PHE A 236 -29.80 -20.74 74.66
N ASP A 237 -28.74 -21.18 75.35
CA ASP A 237 -27.36 -20.80 75.01
C ASP A 237 -26.87 -21.46 73.70
N LEU A 238 -27.49 -22.57 73.31
CA LEU A 238 -27.16 -23.35 72.12
C LEU A 238 -28.22 -23.27 71.02
N ILE A 239 -29.34 -22.57 71.28
CA ILE A 239 -30.36 -22.28 70.27
C ILE A 239 -30.00 -20.98 69.55
N HIS A 240 -30.23 -20.93 68.23
CA HIS A 240 -29.97 -19.73 67.45
C HIS A 240 -30.73 -18.52 68.03
N PRO A 241 -30.10 -17.33 68.17
CA PRO A 241 -30.73 -16.17 68.82
C PRO A 241 -32.10 -15.78 68.24
N ASP A 242 -32.28 -15.90 66.92
CA ASP A 242 -33.57 -15.62 66.26
C ASP A 242 -34.68 -16.62 66.63
N ASP A 243 -34.32 -17.86 66.99
CA ASP A 243 -35.27 -18.95 67.24
C ASP A 243 -35.56 -19.08 68.75
N ALA A 244 -34.66 -18.58 69.62
CA ALA A 244 -34.76 -18.65 71.07
C ALA A 244 -36.06 -18.04 71.65
N PRO A 245 -36.54 -16.87 71.20
CA PRO A 245 -37.81 -16.30 71.68
C PRO A 245 -39.01 -17.23 71.39
N HIS A 246 -39.09 -17.75 70.17
CA HIS A 246 -40.18 -18.62 69.74
C HIS A 246 -40.18 -19.97 70.46
N PHE A 247 -38.99 -20.53 70.70
CA PHE A 247 -38.83 -21.75 71.49
C PHE A 247 -39.25 -21.53 72.95
N GLY A 248 -38.88 -20.40 73.55
CA GLY A 248 -39.24 -20.04 74.93
C GLY A 248 -40.74 -19.82 75.14
N GLU A 249 -41.41 -19.15 74.20
CA GLU A 249 -42.87 -19.03 74.20
C GLU A 249 -43.54 -20.40 74.12
N THR A 250 -43.02 -21.29 73.28
CA THR A 250 -43.56 -22.64 73.11
C THR A 250 -43.40 -23.50 74.36
N LEU A 251 -42.23 -23.45 75.03
CA LEU A 251 -42.01 -24.11 76.32
C LEU A 251 -42.91 -23.54 77.42
N THR A 252 -43.07 -22.21 77.46
CA THR A 252 -43.95 -21.55 78.44
C THR A 252 -45.41 -21.98 78.25
N ARG A 253 -45.89 -22.01 77.01
CA ARG A 253 -47.25 -22.49 76.67
C ARG A 253 -47.45 -23.95 77.07
N ALA A 254 -46.46 -24.81 76.80
CA ALA A 254 -46.51 -26.21 77.18
C ALA A 254 -46.56 -26.42 78.71
N SER A 255 -45.92 -25.54 79.49
CA SER A 255 -45.97 -25.58 80.95
C SER A 255 -47.35 -25.20 81.53
N GLN A 256 -48.10 -24.36 80.81
CA GLN A 256 -49.42 -23.86 81.20
C GLN A 256 -50.58 -24.78 80.77
N ALA A 257 -50.36 -25.70 79.83
CA ALA A 257 -51.34 -26.68 79.35
C ALA A 257 -50.84 -28.12 79.58
N PRO A 258 -50.90 -28.64 80.82
CA PRO A 258 -50.36 -29.96 81.14
C PRO A 258 -51.09 -31.06 80.37
N GLY A 259 -50.34 -31.79 79.54
CA GLY A 259 -50.85 -32.94 78.77
C GLY A 259 -50.99 -32.71 77.26
N GLU A 260 -50.89 -31.48 76.77
CA GLU A 260 -50.82 -31.20 75.33
C GLU A 260 -49.41 -31.44 74.77
N THR A 261 -49.36 -32.04 73.60
CA THR A 261 -48.14 -32.17 72.80
C THR A 261 -47.97 -30.94 71.91
N PHE A 262 -46.74 -30.41 71.85
CA PHE A 262 -46.37 -29.34 70.93
C PHE A 262 -45.27 -29.80 69.98
N SER A 263 -45.13 -29.11 68.86
CA SER A 263 -43.98 -29.25 67.94
C SER A 263 -43.37 -27.88 67.70
N VAL A 264 -42.05 -27.81 67.61
CA VAL A 264 -41.31 -26.59 67.31
C VAL A 264 -40.05 -26.91 66.51
N GLU A 265 -39.80 -26.12 65.47
CA GLU A 265 -38.56 -26.16 64.70
C GLU A 265 -37.62 -25.05 65.18
N TYR A 266 -36.36 -25.37 65.42
CA TYR A 266 -35.35 -24.38 65.80
C TYR A 266 -33.95 -24.86 65.39
N ARG A 267 -33.04 -23.90 65.22
CA ARG A 267 -31.64 -24.20 64.98
C ARG A 267 -30.90 -24.37 66.30
N PHE A 268 -30.22 -25.50 66.44
CA PHE A 268 -29.36 -25.83 67.58
C PHE A 268 -27.91 -25.93 67.11
N GLN A 269 -26.99 -25.39 67.89
CA GLN A 269 -25.58 -25.38 67.56
C GLN A 269 -25.00 -26.79 67.74
N HIS A 270 -24.25 -27.27 66.76
CA HIS A 270 -23.44 -28.47 66.83
C HIS A 270 -22.06 -28.13 67.43
N ARG A 271 -21.36 -29.09 68.02
CA ARG A 271 -20.06 -28.88 68.69
C ARG A 271 -18.97 -28.26 67.81
N ASP A 272 -19.04 -28.45 66.50
CA ASP A 272 -18.13 -27.84 65.51
C ASP A 272 -18.47 -26.39 65.15
N GLY A 273 -19.54 -25.83 65.73
CA GLY A 273 -20.03 -24.48 65.48
C GLY A 273 -21.06 -24.36 64.34
N SER A 274 -21.36 -25.45 63.61
CA SER A 274 -22.41 -25.47 62.59
C SER A 274 -23.82 -25.47 63.21
N TRP A 275 -24.82 -24.98 62.48
CA TRP A 275 -26.22 -25.00 62.92
C TRP A 275 -26.96 -26.21 62.35
N ARG A 276 -27.66 -26.96 63.20
CA ARG A 276 -28.55 -28.06 62.82
C ARG A 276 -29.99 -27.65 63.07
N THR A 277 -30.87 -27.90 62.11
CA THR A 277 -32.30 -27.63 62.28
C THR A 277 -32.95 -28.83 62.95
N LEU A 278 -33.40 -28.64 64.19
CA LEU A 278 -34.10 -29.66 64.95
C LEU A 278 -35.60 -29.40 64.92
N GLU A 279 -36.38 -30.45 64.68
CA GLU A 279 -37.82 -30.49 64.92
C GLU A 279 -38.05 -31.23 66.23
N SER A 280 -38.55 -30.52 67.25
CA SER A 280 -38.75 -31.07 68.58
C SER A 280 -40.22 -31.14 68.95
N THR A 281 -40.66 -32.34 69.30
CA THR A 281 -41.99 -32.60 69.83
C THR A 281 -41.91 -32.81 71.33
N GLY A 282 -42.75 -32.12 72.09
CA GLY A 282 -42.64 -32.09 73.54
C GLY A 282 -43.95 -32.34 74.27
N LYS A 283 -43.86 -32.92 75.47
CA LYS A 283 -44.98 -33.07 76.41
C LYS A 283 -44.54 -32.83 77.86
N THR A 284 -45.38 -32.13 78.62
CA THR A 284 -45.13 -31.83 80.04
C THR A 284 -45.39 -33.06 80.92
N LEU A 285 -44.41 -33.44 81.75
CA LEU A 285 -44.56 -34.47 82.79
C LEU A 285 -45.11 -33.83 84.09
N MET A 286 -46.17 -34.43 84.65
CA MET A 286 -46.70 -34.08 85.97
C MET A 286 -46.48 -35.25 86.94
N GLY A 287 -45.62 -35.08 87.94
CA GLY A 287 -45.37 -36.09 88.99
C GLY A 287 -44.75 -35.48 90.26
N GLY A 288 -45.26 -35.85 91.43
CA GLY A 288 -45.07 -35.17 92.72
C GLY A 288 -43.67 -35.20 93.36
N ALA A 289 -43.53 -34.38 94.41
CA ALA A 289 -42.37 -34.12 95.31
C ALA A 289 -41.01 -33.78 94.67
N HIS A 290 -40.68 -34.24 93.46
CA HIS A 290 -39.44 -33.92 92.75
C HIS A 290 -39.71 -33.61 91.27
N ALA A 291 -39.84 -32.31 91.00
CA ALA A 291 -39.66 -31.59 89.72
C ALA A 291 -40.63 -31.82 88.54
N SER A 292 -41.34 -30.74 88.15
CA SER A 292 -42.00 -30.57 86.86
C SER A 292 -40.99 -30.34 85.72
N GLY A 293 -41.10 -31.05 84.60
CA GLY A 293 -40.24 -30.89 83.43
C GLY A 293 -40.95 -31.28 82.12
N VAL A 294 -40.42 -30.83 80.99
CA VAL A 294 -40.91 -31.09 79.64
C VAL A 294 -39.99 -32.11 78.98
N VAL A 295 -40.55 -33.24 78.55
CA VAL A 295 -39.83 -34.23 77.73
C VAL A 295 -39.92 -33.77 76.28
N LEU A 296 -38.78 -33.69 75.60
CA LEU A 296 -38.64 -33.33 74.20
C LEU A 296 -38.06 -34.52 73.42
N SER A 297 -38.64 -34.83 72.27
CA SER A 297 -38.06 -35.70 71.25
C SER A 297 -37.69 -34.83 70.05
N SER A 298 -36.38 -34.69 69.79
CA SER A 298 -35.83 -33.76 68.80
C SER A 298 -35.18 -34.51 67.65
N ARG A 299 -35.62 -34.24 66.42
CA ARG A 299 -35.11 -34.87 65.18
C ARG A 299 -34.33 -33.86 64.35
N ASP A 300 -33.17 -34.25 63.83
CA ASP A 300 -32.44 -33.44 62.85
C ASP A 300 -33.12 -33.51 61.47
N ILE A 301 -33.61 -32.37 60.99
CA ILE A 301 -34.25 -32.22 59.68
C ILE A 301 -33.42 -31.36 58.71
N THR A 302 -32.14 -31.11 59.01
CA THR A 302 -31.26 -30.23 58.23
C THR A 302 -31.16 -30.67 56.76
N GLN A 303 -30.95 -31.96 56.48
CA GLN A 303 -30.85 -32.46 55.10
C GLN A 303 -32.14 -32.26 54.30
N ARG A 304 -33.32 -32.42 54.94
CA ARG A 304 -34.61 -32.19 54.30
C ARG A 304 -34.78 -30.72 53.89
N LYS A 305 -34.48 -29.79 54.81
CA LYS A 305 -34.58 -28.34 54.54
C LYS A 305 -33.61 -27.87 53.46
N VAL A 306 -32.38 -28.41 53.42
CA VAL A 306 -31.41 -28.11 52.36
C VAL A 306 -31.92 -28.61 51.00
N ALA A 307 -32.48 -29.82 50.93
CA ALA A 307 -33.04 -30.35 49.67
C ALA A 307 -34.24 -29.53 49.16
N GLU A 308 -35.15 -29.12 50.04
CA GLU A 308 -36.28 -28.24 49.71
C GLU A 308 -35.80 -26.87 49.19
N ALA A 309 -34.81 -26.28 49.86
CA ALA A 309 -34.23 -25.00 49.43
C ALA A 309 -33.51 -25.10 48.08
N VAL A 310 -32.77 -26.19 47.83
CA VAL A 310 -32.11 -26.44 46.53
C VAL A 310 -33.15 -26.59 45.42
N LEU A 311 -34.24 -27.33 45.66
CA LEU A 311 -35.31 -27.50 44.68
C LEU A 311 -36.01 -26.17 44.38
N GLN A 312 -36.30 -25.37 45.42
CA GLN A 312 -36.92 -24.06 45.25
C GLN A 312 -36.00 -23.10 44.49
N ALA A 313 -34.70 -23.07 44.81
CA ALA A 313 -33.71 -22.27 44.09
C ALA A 313 -33.58 -22.70 42.62
N ALA A 314 -33.58 -24.00 42.33
CA ALA A 314 -33.55 -24.51 40.96
C ALA A 314 -34.82 -24.12 40.17
N LYS A 315 -35.99 -24.15 40.82
CA LYS A 315 -37.27 -23.70 40.23
C LYS A 315 -37.25 -22.21 39.90
N ASP A 316 -36.76 -21.38 40.82
CA ASP A 316 -36.66 -19.93 40.63
C ASP A 316 -35.66 -19.58 39.53
N GLN A 317 -34.52 -20.28 39.46
CA GLN A 317 -33.54 -20.14 38.37
C GLN A 317 -34.14 -20.50 37.01
N LEU A 318 -34.87 -21.62 36.92
CA LEU A 318 -35.52 -22.02 35.67
C LEU A 318 -36.57 -20.99 35.23
N GLN A 319 -37.34 -20.43 36.17
CA GLN A 319 -38.33 -19.41 35.86
C GLN A 319 -37.68 -18.14 35.25
N VAL A 320 -36.54 -17.69 35.81
CA VAL A 320 -35.78 -16.56 35.28
C VAL A 320 -35.26 -16.85 33.86
N VAL A 321 -34.74 -18.06 33.60
CA VAL A 321 -34.31 -18.45 32.25
C VAL A 321 -35.49 -18.41 31.27
N LEU A 322 -36.65 -18.94 31.65
CA LEU A 322 -37.84 -18.96 30.80
C LEU A 322 -38.40 -17.57 30.51
N ASP A 323 -38.29 -16.63 31.46
CA ASP A 323 -38.77 -15.25 31.32
C ASP A 323 -37.80 -14.36 30.52
N THR A 324 -36.51 -14.73 30.44
CA THR A 324 -35.49 -13.97 29.72
C THR A 324 -35.33 -14.37 28.25
N ILE A 325 -35.85 -15.53 27.84
CA ILE A 325 -35.81 -15.98 26.45
C ILE A 325 -36.70 -15.05 25.59
N PRO A 326 -36.16 -14.38 24.56
CA PRO A 326 -36.90 -13.47 23.70
C PRO A 326 -37.70 -14.25 22.63
N GLY A 327 -38.55 -15.16 23.08
CA GLY A 327 -39.31 -16.06 22.24
C GLY A 327 -40.27 -16.95 23.03
N GLY A 328 -41.13 -17.65 22.30
CA GLY A 328 -42.10 -18.55 22.89
C GLY A 328 -41.46 -19.89 23.24
N VAL A 329 -41.52 -20.28 24.52
CA VAL A 329 -41.09 -21.60 24.98
C VAL A 329 -42.33 -22.46 25.20
N THR A 330 -42.34 -23.64 24.59
CA THR A 330 -43.46 -24.58 24.65
C THR A 330 -42.97 -25.95 25.06
N TRP A 331 -43.74 -26.62 25.90
CA TRP A 331 -43.60 -28.06 26.14
C TRP A 331 -44.66 -28.76 25.33
N VAL A 332 -44.27 -29.77 24.58
CA VAL A 332 -45.15 -30.49 23.66
C VAL A 332 -45.01 -31.99 23.86
N SER A 333 -46.12 -32.71 23.81
CA SER A 333 -46.13 -34.18 23.84
C SER A 333 -45.84 -34.76 22.46
N ARG A 334 -45.49 -36.05 22.42
CA ARG A 334 -45.35 -36.82 21.18
C ARG A 334 -46.63 -36.84 20.32
N ASP A 335 -47.81 -36.71 20.94
CA ASP A 335 -49.11 -36.61 20.26
C ASP A 335 -49.39 -35.19 19.71
N LEU A 336 -48.36 -34.33 19.66
CA LEU A 336 -48.43 -32.95 19.16
C LEU A 336 -49.43 -32.08 19.92
N ARG A 337 -49.46 -32.19 21.25
CA ARG A 337 -50.29 -31.35 22.13
C ARG A 337 -49.43 -30.55 23.10
N TYR A 338 -49.90 -29.36 23.45
CA TYR A 338 -49.23 -28.55 24.47
C TYR A 338 -49.31 -29.20 25.85
N LEU A 339 -48.17 -29.31 26.50
CA LEU A 339 -48.02 -29.67 27.91
C LEU A 339 -47.82 -28.43 28.78
N GLY A 340 -47.31 -27.34 28.21
CA GLY A 340 -47.11 -26.06 28.88
C GLY A 340 -46.55 -25.00 27.94
N VAL A 341 -46.56 -23.75 28.39
CA VAL A 341 -46.02 -22.58 27.68
C VAL A 341 -45.36 -21.62 28.68
N ASN A 342 -44.36 -20.84 28.25
CA ASN A 342 -43.83 -19.76 29.08
C ASN A 342 -44.72 -18.51 29.04
N ARG A 343 -44.41 -17.57 29.93
CA ARG A 343 -45.12 -16.31 30.08
C ARG A 343 -45.12 -15.45 28.80
N TYR A 344 -44.06 -15.52 28.00
CA TYR A 344 -43.99 -14.82 26.72
C TYR A 344 -45.18 -15.17 25.81
N LEU A 345 -45.50 -16.46 25.68
CA LEU A 345 -46.61 -16.90 24.81
C LEU A 345 -47.99 -16.53 25.35
N THR A 346 -48.17 -16.57 26.67
CA THR A 346 -49.45 -16.18 27.27
C THR A 346 -49.73 -14.70 27.09
N GLU A 347 -48.70 -13.85 27.21
CA GLU A 347 -48.79 -12.41 26.96
C GLU A 347 -48.96 -12.11 25.47
N TYR A 348 -48.20 -12.78 24.60
CA TYR A 348 -48.27 -12.59 23.14
C TYR A 348 -49.64 -12.93 22.56
N PHE A 349 -50.18 -14.12 22.89
CA PHE A 349 -51.50 -14.56 22.42
C PHE A 349 -52.66 -14.08 23.30
N LYS A 350 -52.38 -13.30 24.35
CA LYS A 350 -53.38 -12.82 25.34
C LYS A 350 -54.28 -13.93 25.86
N MET A 351 -53.68 -15.07 26.18
CA MET A 351 -54.35 -16.31 26.55
C MET A 351 -53.70 -16.90 27.80
N ALA A 352 -54.51 -17.33 28.77
CA ALA A 352 -54.01 -18.00 29.97
C ALA A 352 -53.36 -19.36 29.63
N ALA A 353 -52.31 -19.75 30.37
CA ALA A 353 -51.54 -20.97 30.08
C ALA A 353 -52.41 -22.24 30.03
N GLU A 354 -53.45 -22.31 30.87
CA GLU A 354 -54.38 -23.44 30.97
C GLU A 354 -55.16 -23.67 29.68
N ASN A 355 -55.36 -22.61 28.88
CA ASN A 355 -56.07 -22.71 27.60
C ASN A 355 -55.19 -23.27 26.47
N PHE A 356 -53.87 -23.34 26.65
CA PHE A 356 -52.98 -24.03 25.72
C PHE A 356 -52.94 -25.53 26.02
N ILE A 357 -52.86 -25.90 27.30
CA ILE A 357 -52.62 -27.28 27.74
C ILE A 357 -53.66 -28.24 27.14
N GLY A 358 -53.16 -29.31 26.53
CA GLY A 358 -53.96 -30.33 25.88
C GLY A 358 -54.45 -29.99 24.48
N ARG A 359 -54.30 -28.75 23.97
CA ARG A 359 -54.67 -28.42 22.59
C ARG A 359 -53.61 -28.87 21.59
N PRO A 360 -53.98 -29.22 20.34
CA PRO A 360 -53.03 -29.53 19.28
C PRO A 360 -52.12 -28.33 18.97
N ILE A 361 -50.84 -28.54 18.68
CA ILE A 361 -49.90 -27.43 18.44
C ILE A 361 -50.29 -26.51 17.27
N GLY A 362 -51.05 -27.02 16.29
CA GLY A 362 -51.58 -26.23 15.19
C GLY A 362 -52.77 -25.30 15.53
N PHE A 363 -53.34 -25.35 16.75
CA PHE A 363 -54.60 -24.66 17.07
C PHE A 363 -54.56 -23.13 16.90
N MET A 364 -53.36 -22.54 16.96
CA MET A 364 -53.15 -21.09 16.87
C MET A 364 -53.00 -20.57 15.43
N GLY A 365 -53.36 -21.38 14.42
CA GLY A 365 -53.12 -21.02 13.02
C GLY A 365 -51.65 -21.13 12.65
N ILE A 366 -50.88 -21.91 13.40
CA ILE A 366 -49.49 -22.22 13.06
C ILE A 366 -49.50 -23.01 11.76
N GLY A 367 -48.74 -22.56 10.76
CA GLY A 367 -48.74 -23.17 9.42
C GLY A 367 -48.46 -24.67 9.48
N SER A 368 -48.98 -25.42 8.49
CA SER A 368 -48.79 -26.88 8.36
C SER A 368 -47.32 -27.28 8.51
N ASP A 369 -46.42 -26.43 8.04
CA ASP A 369 -44.98 -26.64 8.01
C ASP A 369 -44.38 -26.79 9.43
N TYR A 370 -44.89 -26.06 10.43
CA TYR A 370 -44.43 -26.20 11.82
C TYR A 370 -44.88 -27.52 12.44
N GLU A 371 -46.16 -27.87 12.26
CA GLU A 371 -46.70 -29.12 12.83
C GLU A 371 -46.00 -30.34 12.19
N GLU A 372 -45.76 -30.30 10.89
CA GLU A 372 -45.01 -31.33 10.17
C GLU A 372 -43.56 -31.42 10.65
N ALA A 373 -42.85 -30.30 10.81
CA ALA A 373 -41.48 -30.30 11.30
C ALA A 373 -41.36 -30.85 12.74
N VAL A 374 -42.30 -30.53 13.63
CA VAL A 374 -42.33 -31.09 14.99
C VAL A 374 -42.68 -32.59 14.97
N ARG A 375 -43.57 -33.03 14.07
CA ARG A 375 -43.89 -34.45 13.88
C ARG A 375 -42.66 -35.24 13.42
N VAL A 376 -41.98 -34.77 12.37
CA VAL A 376 -40.74 -35.35 11.85
C VAL A 376 -39.67 -35.38 12.94
N PHE A 377 -39.58 -34.33 13.76
CA PHE A 377 -38.67 -34.32 14.90
C PHE A 377 -38.97 -35.45 15.89
N PHE A 378 -40.23 -35.65 16.31
CA PHE A 378 -40.59 -36.74 17.22
C PHE A 378 -40.39 -38.14 16.61
N GLU A 379 -40.65 -38.31 15.31
CA GLU A 379 -40.45 -39.55 14.58
C GLU A 379 -38.96 -39.86 14.32
N GLY A 380 -38.12 -38.83 14.20
CA GLY A 380 -36.68 -38.95 13.99
C GLY A 380 -35.90 -39.38 15.23
N GLY A 381 -34.69 -39.90 15.03
CA GLY A 381 -33.79 -40.34 16.11
C GLY A 381 -33.08 -39.20 16.85
N SER A 382 -33.11 -37.97 16.34
CA SER A 382 -32.39 -36.84 16.91
C SER A 382 -32.97 -36.39 18.25
N GLN A 383 -32.09 -36.08 19.22
CA GLN A 383 -32.46 -35.53 20.53
C GLN A 383 -32.71 -34.02 20.48
N GLN A 384 -32.21 -33.33 19.45
CA GLN A 384 -32.36 -31.89 19.25
C GLN A 384 -32.80 -31.59 17.82
N THR A 385 -33.42 -30.42 17.63
CA THR A 385 -33.84 -29.91 16.32
C THR A 385 -33.65 -28.41 16.23
N SER A 386 -33.45 -27.92 15.01
CA SER A 386 -33.48 -26.51 14.66
C SER A 386 -34.04 -26.39 13.24
N PHE A 387 -35.09 -25.59 13.06
CA PHE A 387 -35.70 -25.35 11.76
C PHE A 387 -36.42 -24.01 11.72
N GLU A 388 -36.61 -23.48 10.51
CA GLU A 388 -37.45 -22.31 10.29
C GLU A 388 -38.86 -22.75 9.91
N ALA A 389 -39.87 -22.09 10.46
CA ALA A 389 -41.26 -22.32 10.11
C ALA A 389 -42.01 -21.01 9.89
N GLY A 390 -43.03 -21.07 9.02
CA GLY A 390 -43.97 -19.98 8.84
C GLY A 390 -45.07 -20.03 9.90
N LEU A 391 -45.29 -18.93 10.59
CA LEU A 391 -46.38 -18.75 11.55
C LEU A 391 -47.31 -17.66 11.01
N ASP A 392 -48.60 -17.96 10.84
CA ASP A 392 -49.59 -16.93 10.53
C ASP A 392 -50.19 -16.41 11.85
N VAL A 393 -49.90 -15.15 12.18
CA VAL A 393 -50.45 -14.48 13.36
C VAL A 393 -51.15 -13.21 12.89
N ASP A 394 -52.42 -13.04 13.25
CA ASP A 394 -53.22 -11.86 12.92
C ASP A 394 -53.26 -11.51 11.40
N GLY A 395 -53.14 -12.52 10.54
CA GLY A 395 -53.15 -12.36 9.08
C GLY A 395 -51.80 -11.92 8.48
N MET A 396 -50.72 -11.91 9.26
CA MET A 396 -49.36 -11.69 8.79
C MET A 396 -48.53 -12.97 8.94
N ARG A 397 -47.89 -13.38 7.83
CA ARG A 397 -46.94 -14.50 7.85
C ARG A 397 -45.61 -14.05 8.45
N ARG A 398 -45.33 -14.54 9.66
CA ARG A 398 -44.06 -14.40 10.37
C ARG A 398 -43.18 -15.62 10.09
N THR A 399 -41.86 -15.43 10.11
CA THR A 399 -40.88 -16.51 10.04
C THR A 399 -40.30 -16.69 11.44
N ILE A 400 -40.48 -17.88 12.01
CA ILE A 400 -39.95 -18.23 13.33
C ILE A 400 -38.80 -19.24 13.19
N LEU A 401 -37.72 -19.03 13.92
CA LEU A 401 -36.67 -20.01 14.13
C LEU A 401 -37.02 -20.83 15.36
N VAL A 402 -37.19 -22.14 15.18
CA VAL A 402 -37.60 -23.07 16.22
C VAL A 402 -36.43 -23.97 16.55
N ALA A 403 -35.96 -23.93 17.79
CA ALA A 403 -34.93 -24.82 18.30
C ALA A 403 -35.44 -25.54 19.55
N GLY A 404 -35.11 -26.82 19.71
CA GLY A 404 -35.63 -27.57 20.84
C GLY A 404 -35.04 -28.95 21.03
N GLY A 405 -35.38 -29.58 22.15
CA GLY A 405 -34.84 -30.87 22.57
C GLY A 405 -35.91 -31.79 23.16
N LYS A 406 -35.74 -33.09 22.97
CA LYS A 406 -36.56 -34.13 23.58
C LYS A 406 -36.12 -34.37 25.03
N TYR A 407 -37.08 -34.73 25.87
CA TYR A 407 -36.85 -35.16 27.24
C TYR A 407 -37.80 -36.31 27.59
N GLN A 408 -37.62 -36.95 28.74
CA GLN A 408 -38.38 -38.15 29.14
C GLN A 408 -38.37 -39.24 28.05
N GLU A 409 -37.16 -39.64 27.61
CA GLU A 409 -36.97 -40.69 26.59
C GLU A 409 -37.73 -40.44 25.27
N GLY A 410 -38.00 -39.17 24.93
CA GLY A 410 -38.70 -38.80 23.69
C GLY A 410 -40.22 -38.75 23.79
N ALA A 411 -40.80 -38.90 24.99
CA ALA A 411 -42.23 -38.73 25.21
C ALA A 411 -42.69 -37.26 25.10
N ALA A 412 -41.79 -36.31 25.34
CA ALA A 412 -42.05 -34.89 25.27
C ALA A 412 -40.84 -34.11 24.74
N ALA A 413 -41.08 -32.87 24.30
CA ALA A 413 -40.05 -31.96 23.84
C ALA A 413 -40.28 -30.53 24.36
N VAL A 414 -39.19 -29.79 24.54
CA VAL A 414 -39.21 -28.35 24.77
C VAL A 414 -38.80 -27.67 23.47
N LEU A 415 -39.62 -26.76 22.97
CA LEU A 415 -39.36 -25.99 21.75
C LEU A 415 -39.36 -24.51 22.07
N VAL A 416 -38.33 -23.81 21.58
CA VAL A 416 -38.16 -22.36 21.66
C VAL A 416 -38.35 -21.79 20.26
N GLY A 417 -39.36 -20.94 20.07
CA GLY A 417 -39.62 -20.23 18.82
C GLY A 417 -39.29 -18.75 18.95
N ILE A 418 -38.36 -18.26 18.13
CA ILE A 418 -37.96 -16.83 18.06
C ILE A 418 -38.40 -16.26 16.72
N ASP A 419 -39.06 -15.10 16.72
CA ASP A 419 -39.43 -14.40 15.48
C ASP A 419 -38.19 -13.79 14.83
N ILE A 420 -37.89 -14.23 13.60
CA ILE A 420 -36.74 -13.76 12.80
C ILE A 420 -37.18 -12.98 11.56
N THR A 421 -38.45 -12.58 11.46
CA THR A 421 -39.01 -11.93 10.27
C THR A 421 -38.26 -10.66 9.88
N GLU A 422 -38.05 -9.74 10.84
CA GLU A 422 -37.33 -8.48 10.59
C GLU A 422 -35.86 -8.74 10.25
N ARG A 423 -35.22 -9.68 10.95
CA ARG A 423 -33.84 -10.07 10.67
C ARG A 423 -33.69 -10.62 9.25
N ARG A 424 -34.60 -11.47 8.80
CA ARG A 424 -34.61 -12.04 7.45
C ARG A 424 -34.81 -10.96 6.38
N ALA A 425 -35.74 -10.04 6.62
CA ALA A 425 -35.98 -8.91 5.71
C ALA A 425 -34.76 -7.99 5.61
N ALA A 426 -34.10 -7.69 6.74
CA ALA A 426 -32.87 -6.90 6.76
C ALA A 426 -31.71 -7.59 6.03
N GLN A 427 -31.54 -8.91 6.21
CA GLN A 427 -30.53 -9.69 5.49
C GLN A 427 -30.77 -9.69 3.98
N ALA A 428 -32.01 -9.87 3.53
CA ALA A 428 -32.36 -9.82 2.11
C ALA A 428 -32.12 -8.42 1.51
N ALA A 429 -32.48 -7.35 2.23
CA ALA A 429 -32.22 -5.98 1.80
C ALA A 429 -30.71 -5.67 1.72
N LEU A 430 -29.92 -6.17 2.68
CA LEU A 430 -28.48 -6.01 2.67
C LEU A 430 -27.84 -6.73 1.49
N GLN A 431 -28.29 -7.95 1.18
CA GLN A 431 -27.79 -8.70 0.03
C GLN A 431 -28.06 -7.96 -1.29
N LEU A 432 -29.29 -7.47 -1.48
CA LEU A 432 -29.65 -6.69 -2.68
C LEU A 432 -28.81 -5.42 -2.81
N ALA A 433 -28.59 -4.70 -1.70
CA ALA A 433 -27.75 -3.50 -1.70
C ALA A 433 -26.27 -3.82 -1.99
N HIS A 434 -25.79 -4.98 -1.53
CA HIS A 434 -24.44 -5.45 -1.81
C HIS A 434 -24.27 -5.78 -3.30
N ASP A 435 -25.20 -6.54 -3.88
CA ASP A 435 -25.17 -6.91 -5.30
C ASP A 435 -25.25 -5.66 -6.20
N GLU A 436 -26.08 -4.67 -5.85
CA GLU A 436 -26.15 -3.38 -6.56
C GLU A 436 -24.82 -2.59 -6.46
N LEU A 437 -24.21 -2.59 -5.27
CA LEU A 437 -22.92 -1.93 -5.06
C LEU A 437 -21.81 -2.60 -5.87
N GLU A 438 -21.74 -3.93 -5.88
CA GLU A 438 -20.77 -4.67 -6.70
C GLU A 438 -20.92 -4.36 -8.19
N SER A 439 -22.16 -4.36 -8.69
CA SER A 439 -22.45 -4.00 -10.08
C SER A 439 -21.99 -2.57 -10.42
N ARG A 440 -22.25 -1.61 -9.53
CA ARG A 440 -21.80 -0.21 -9.69
C ARG A 440 -20.27 -0.07 -9.62
N VAL A 441 -19.61 -0.81 -8.74
CA VAL A 441 -18.14 -0.82 -8.63
C VAL A 441 -17.52 -1.41 -9.89
N ALA A 442 -18.06 -2.52 -10.41
CA ALA A 442 -17.61 -3.13 -11.65
C ALA A 442 -17.76 -2.15 -12.83
N GLY A 443 -18.93 -1.51 -12.98
CA GLY A 443 -19.17 -0.51 -14.03
C GLY A 443 -18.19 0.68 -13.97
N ARG A 444 -18.01 1.27 -12.78
CA ARG A 444 -17.05 2.38 -12.59
C ARG A 444 -15.60 1.97 -12.82
N THR A 445 -15.22 0.72 -12.50
CA THR A 445 -13.85 0.23 -12.70
C THR A 445 -13.50 0.17 -14.19
N VAL A 446 -14.45 -0.25 -15.03
CA VAL A 446 -14.29 -0.25 -16.50
C VAL A 446 -14.17 1.17 -17.04
N GLU A 447 -15.09 2.08 -16.66
CA GLU A 447 -15.04 3.49 -17.09
C GLU A 447 -13.72 4.17 -16.69
N LEU A 448 -13.25 3.93 -15.46
CA LEU A 448 -11.97 4.46 -14.99
C LEU A 448 -10.77 3.89 -15.76
N ALA A 449 -10.80 2.60 -16.12
CA ALA A 449 -9.73 1.99 -16.91
C ALA A 449 -9.64 2.62 -18.31
N GLU A 450 -10.79 2.84 -18.98
CA GLU A 450 -10.85 3.51 -20.29
C GLU A 450 -10.36 4.97 -20.22
N LEU A 451 -10.76 5.70 -19.17
CA LEU A 451 -10.31 7.08 -18.97
C LEU A 451 -8.80 7.16 -18.71
N VAL A 452 -8.25 6.22 -17.92
CA VAL A 452 -6.80 6.15 -17.65
C VAL A 452 -6.02 5.90 -18.93
N GLU A 453 -6.46 4.99 -19.79
CA GLU A 453 -5.79 4.75 -21.08
C GLU A 453 -5.88 5.96 -22.02
N THR A 454 -7.03 6.63 -22.07
CA THR A 454 -7.18 7.87 -22.85
C THR A 454 -6.22 8.96 -22.37
N LEU A 455 -6.13 9.17 -21.05
CA LEU A 455 -5.23 10.15 -20.45
C LEU A 455 -3.76 9.79 -20.67
N ARG A 456 -3.40 8.50 -20.61
CA ARG A 456 -2.04 8.02 -20.94
C ARG A 456 -1.66 8.36 -22.38
N GLY A 457 -2.59 8.17 -23.32
CA GLY A 457 -2.39 8.56 -24.72
C GLY A 457 -2.11 10.06 -24.88
N GLN A 458 -2.94 10.92 -24.28
CA GLN A 458 -2.76 12.38 -24.33
C GLN A 458 -1.43 12.84 -23.71
N ILE A 459 -1.02 12.24 -22.59
CA ILE A 459 0.25 12.57 -21.95
C ILE A 459 1.44 12.15 -22.83
N ALA A 460 1.37 11.00 -23.49
CA ALA A 460 2.42 10.53 -24.39
C ALA A 460 2.61 11.47 -25.58
N GLU A 461 1.51 11.87 -26.23
CA GLU A 461 1.53 12.81 -27.36
C GLU A 461 2.10 14.17 -26.97
N ARG A 462 1.67 14.71 -25.82
CA ARG A 462 2.20 15.97 -25.30
C ARG A 462 3.69 15.89 -25.01
N ARG A 463 4.15 14.81 -24.38
CA ARG A 463 5.58 14.59 -24.10
C ARG A 463 6.42 14.48 -25.37
N GLN A 464 5.90 13.82 -26.41
CA GLN A 464 6.60 13.72 -27.69
C GLN A 464 6.72 15.10 -28.35
N THR A 465 5.66 15.90 -28.31
CA THR A 465 5.66 17.27 -28.85
C THR A 465 6.64 18.17 -28.09
N GLU A 466 6.63 18.13 -26.76
CA GLU A 466 7.57 18.89 -25.93
C GLU A 466 9.03 18.44 -26.15
N ALA A 467 9.28 17.14 -26.31
CA ALA A 467 10.61 16.60 -26.60
C ALA A 467 11.11 17.02 -27.99
N ALA A 468 10.24 16.96 -29.01
CA ALA A 468 10.56 17.43 -30.36
C ALA A 468 10.85 18.93 -30.38
N LEU A 469 10.08 19.73 -29.65
CA LEU A 469 10.31 21.16 -29.49
C LEU A 469 11.65 21.44 -28.81
N ARG A 470 11.95 20.80 -27.68
CA ARG A 470 13.25 20.95 -26.99
C ARG A 470 14.42 20.51 -27.87
N ALA A 471 14.27 19.43 -28.64
CA ALA A 471 15.30 18.98 -29.57
C ALA A 471 15.54 20.01 -30.68
N SER A 472 14.48 20.61 -31.22
CA SER A 472 14.57 21.68 -32.21
C SER A 472 15.22 22.94 -31.65
N GLU A 473 14.84 23.37 -30.44
CA GLU A 473 15.46 24.52 -29.75
C GLU A 473 16.95 24.31 -29.46
N ALA A 474 17.32 23.09 -29.05
CA ALA A 474 18.72 22.72 -28.83
C ALA A 474 19.52 22.72 -30.14
N GLN A 475 18.95 22.15 -31.22
CA GLN A 475 19.57 22.18 -32.55
C GLN A 475 19.76 23.62 -33.05
N PHE A 476 18.75 24.48 -32.89
CA PHE A 476 18.85 25.90 -33.24
C PHE A 476 20.00 26.58 -32.52
N ARG A 477 20.10 26.40 -31.19
CA ARG A 477 21.18 26.97 -30.39
C ARG A 477 22.54 26.52 -30.91
N VAL A 478 22.75 25.20 -31.07
CA VAL A 478 24.01 24.64 -31.58
C VAL A 478 24.37 25.19 -32.95
N LEU A 479 23.42 25.30 -33.88
CA LEU A 479 23.68 25.86 -35.21
C LEU A 479 24.10 27.33 -35.13
N THR A 480 23.42 28.15 -34.32
CA THR A 480 23.78 29.57 -34.17
C THR A 480 25.16 29.77 -33.52
N GLU A 481 25.55 28.88 -32.61
CA GLU A 481 26.85 28.94 -31.93
C GLU A 481 28.00 28.41 -32.80
N ALA A 482 27.74 27.43 -33.67
CA ALA A 482 28.75 26.86 -34.56
C ALA A 482 29.16 27.81 -35.70
N ILE A 483 28.30 28.78 -36.06
CA ILE A 483 28.58 29.74 -37.13
C ILE A 483 29.73 30.68 -36.70
N PRO A 484 30.82 30.80 -37.49
CA PRO A 484 31.98 31.62 -37.15
C PRO A 484 31.74 33.14 -37.28
N GLN A 485 30.50 33.57 -37.32
CA GLN A 485 30.05 34.95 -37.54
C GLN A 485 29.19 35.41 -36.37
N GLN A 486 29.07 36.73 -36.17
CA GLN A 486 28.09 37.27 -35.24
C GLN A 486 26.69 37.02 -35.80
N VAL A 487 25.86 36.31 -35.05
CA VAL A 487 24.48 35.96 -35.42
C VAL A 487 23.54 36.53 -34.37
N TRP A 488 22.49 37.19 -34.85
CA TRP A 488 21.45 37.77 -34.02
C TRP A 488 20.07 37.51 -34.62
N THR A 489 19.05 37.42 -33.78
CA THR A 489 17.66 37.42 -34.22
C THR A 489 16.87 38.52 -33.53
N ALA A 490 15.83 39.00 -34.20
CA ALA A 490 14.94 40.03 -33.69
C ALA A 490 13.48 39.69 -33.94
N ASP A 491 12.58 40.19 -33.10
CA ASP A 491 11.14 40.13 -33.28
C ASP A 491 10.69 40.96 -34.50
N PRO A 492 9.43 40.82 -34.97
CA PRO A 492 8.94 41.53 -36.16
C PRO A 492 9.05 43.06 -36.08
N ASP A 493 9.05 43.62 -34.87
CA ASP A 493 9.22 45.04 -34.58
C ASP A 493 10.69 45.51 -34.61
N GLY A 494 11.64 44.57 -34.75
CA GLY A 494 13.07 44.81 -34.78
C GLY A 494 13.77 44.72 -33.42
N THR A 495 13.06 44.34 -32.36
CA THR A 495 13.64 44.13 -31.02
C THR A 495 14.52 42.88 -31.03
N PRO A 496 15.83 42.96 -30.74
CA PRO A 496 16.66 41.76 -30.64
C PRO A 496 16.09 40.78 -29.60
N ASN A 497 16.11 39.47 -29.88
CA ASN A 497 15.62 38.42 -28.98
C ASN A 497 16.56 37.21 -28.85
N HIS A 498 17.62 37.12 -29.68
CA HIS A 498 18.70 36.14 -29.53
C HIS A 498 20.00 36.68 -30.11
N LEU A 499 21.11 36.30 -29.49
CA LEU A 499 22.48 36.65 -29.88
C LEU A 499 23.34 35.41 -29.64
N ASN A 500 24.15 35.00 -30.61
CA ASN A 500 25.12 33.92 -30.38
C ASN A 500 26.31 34.40 -29.53
N GLN A 501 27.05 33.45 -28.95
CA GLN A 501 28.16 33.73 -28.05
C GLN A 501 29.23 34.62 -28.68
N ARG A 502 29.52 34.48 -29.99
CA ARG A 502 30.48 35.35 -30.68
C ARG A 502 30.09 36.82 -30.67
N THR A 503 28.80 37.11 -30.75
CA THR A 503 28.31 38.49 -30.69
C THR A 503 28.55 39.08 -29.31
N LEU A 504 28.31 38.29 -28.25
CA LEU A 504 28.54 38.71 -26.86
C LEU A 504 30.03 38.88 -26.56
N GLU A 505 30.87 37.92 -26.94
CA GLU A 505 32.32 37.97 -26.75
C GLU A 505 32.94 39.18 -27.45
N HIS A 506 32.46 39.49 -28.66
CA HIS A 506 32.98 40.60 -29.43
C HIS A 506 32.61 41.97 -28.86
N PHE A 507 31.36 42.15 -28.42
CA PHE A 507 30.89 43.43 -27.90
C PHE A 507 31.17 43.62 -26.41
N GLY A 508 31.59 42.58 -25.68
CA GLY A 508 31.91 42.67 -24.25
C GLY A 508 30.74 43.18 -23.39
N LEU A 509 29.53 43.14 -23.95
CA LEU A 509 28.29 43.61 -23.32
C LEU A 509 27.50 42.41 -22.83
N THR A 510 26.84 42.57 -21.69
CA THR A 510 25.90 41.55 -21.18
C THR A 510 24.69 41.45 -22.09
N TYR A 511 24.13 40.23 -22.19
CA TYR A 511 22.95 39.88 -22.98
C TYR A 511 21.81 40.91 -22.84
N ASP A 512 21.57 41.38 -21.61
CA ASP A 512 20.52 42.36 -21.28
C ASP A 512 20.73 43.75 -21.90
N ARG A 513 21.98 44.21 -22.11
CA ARG A 513 22.25 45.55 -22.69
C ARG A 513 22.11 45.60 -24.20
N MET A 514 22.22 44.46 -24.90
CA MET A 514 21.99 44.42 -26.34
C MET A 514 20.51 44.25 -26.69
N LEU A 515 19.72 43.62 -25.81
CA LEU A 515 18.27 43.45 -25.96
C LEU A 515 17.49 44.77 -25.74
N THR A 516 18.04 45.75 -25.03
CA THR A 516 17.38 47.06 -24.79
C THR A 516 17.40 48.01 -25.98
N GLY A 517 17.98 47.61 -27.12
CA GLY A 517 18.04 48.46 -28.32
C GLY A 517 19.21 49.45 -28.35
N ASP A 518 20.16 49.37 -27.40
CA ASP A 518 21.29 50.29 -27.29
C ASP A 518 22.40 50.07 -28.34
N TRP A 519 22.23 49.14 -29.28
CA TRP A 519 23.19 48.89 -30.36
C TRP A 519 23.41 50.12 -31.26
N VAL A 520 22.41 51.00 -31.39
CA VAL A 520 22.52 52.24 -32.17
C VAL A 520 23.59 53.18 -31.58
N GLN A 521 23.80 53.14 -30.26
CA GLN A 521 24.80 53.97 -29.58
C GLN A 521 26.24 53.53 -29.88
N LEU A 522 26.43 52.28 -30.33
CA LEU A 522 27.74 51.75 -30.72
C LEU A 522 28.13 52.19 -32.14
N ILE A 523 27.19 52.70 -32.93
CA ILE A 523 27.44 53.12 -34.31
C ILE A 523 28.12 54.48 -34.34
N HIS A 524 29.07 54.66 -35.25
CA HIS A 524 29.69 55.96 -35.49
C HIS A 524 28.61 57.02 -35.83
N PRO A 525 28.63 58.21 -35.22
CA PRO A 525 27.57 59.22 -35.38
C PRO A 525 27.16 59.51 -36.83
N ASP A 526 28.13 59.64 -37.74
CA ASP A 526 27.89 59.85 -39.17
C ASP A 526 27.08 58.74 -39.86
N ASP A 527 27.17 57.51 -39.36
CA ASP A 527 26.57 56.33 -40.00
C ASP A 527 25.18 56.02 -39.42
N VAL A 528 24.82 56.60 -38.27
CA VAL A 528 23.57 56.33 -37.53
C VAL A 528 22.33 56.59 -38.39
N ALA A 529 22.21 57.79 -38.97
CA ALA A 529 21.00 58.22 -39.68
C ALA A 529 20.69 57.26 -40.86
N ARG A 530 21.69 56.97 -41.69
CA ARG A 530 21.56 56.03 -42.82
C ARG A 530 21.19 54.63 -42.36
N THR A 531 21.82 54.16 -41.29
CA THR A 531 21.64 52.79 -40.78
C THR A 531 20.24 52.59 -40.22
N VAL A 532 19.76 53.54 -39.40
CA VAL A 532 18.42 53.51 -38.81
C VAL A 532 17.33 53.66 -39.88
N GLU A 533 17.53 54.54 -40.87
CA GLU A 533 16.59 54.69 -41.98
C GLU A 533 16.46 53.39 -42.78
N ARG A 534 17.59 52.77 -43.14
CA ARG A 534 17.59 51.50 -43.86
C ARG A 534 16.93 50.38 -43.06
N TRP A 535 17.21 50.29 -41.75
CA TRP A 535 16.59 49.30 -40.87
C TRP A 535 15.08 49.50 -40.77
N THR A 536 14.63 50.75 -40.57
CA THR A 536 13.21 51.10 -40.49
C THR A 536 12.46 50.77 -41.77
N HIS A 537 13.08 50.99 -42.94
CA HIS A 537 12.51 50.57 -44.22
C HIS A 537 12.36 49.06 -44.30
N SER A 538 13.42 48.30 -43.99
CA SER A 538 13.37 46.83 -43.98
C SER A 538 12.30 46.28 -43.03
N LEU A 539 12.12 46.84 -41.83
CA LEU A 539 11.06 46.43 -40.92
C LEU A 539 9.65 46.60 -41.51
N LYS A 540 9.42 47.67 -42.28
CA LYS A 540 8.12 47.97 -42.90
C LYS A 540 7.83 47.13 -44.15
N THR A 541 8.84 46.91 -44.99
CA THR A 541 8.68 46.24 -46.29
C THR A 541 8.96 44.74 -46.22
N GLY A 542 9.75 44.31 -45.24
CA GLY A 542 10.32 42.98 -45.17
C GLY A 542 11.32 42.69 -46.30
N GLU A 543 11.96 43.73 -46.84
CA GLU A 543 13.10 43.60 -47.75
C GLU A 543 14.39 43.30 -46.99
N LEU A 544 15.35 42.66 -47.67
CA LEU A 544 16.70 42.41 -47.14
C LEU A 544 17.29 43.70 -46.55
N TYR A 545 17.62 43.63 -45.27
CA TYR A 545 18.45 44.63 -44.63
C TYR A 545 19.90 44.36 -45.00
N GLU A 546 20.59 45.37 -45.50
CA GLU A 546 22.00 45.31 -45.83
C GLU A 546 22.58 46.72 -45.71
N THR A 547 23.61 46.88 -44.90
CA THR A 547 24.30 48.15 -44.75
C THR A 547 25.69 47.95 -44.14
N GLU A 548 26.62 48.80 -44.55
CA GLU A 548 27.95 48.89 -43.98
C GLU A 548 27.98 50.08 -43.01
N PHE A 549 28.49 49.90 -41.80
CA PHE A 549 28.64 50.99 -40.83
C PHE A 549 29.79 50.71 -39.88
N ARG A 550 30.30 51.78 -39.28
CA ARG A 550 31.35 51.71 -38.28
C ARG A 550 30.75 51.48 -36.90
N VAL A 551 31.30 50.51 -36.19
CA VAL A 551 30.93 50.17 -34.81
C VAL A 551 32.11 50.39 -33.89
N LYS A 552 31.85 51.04 -32.76
CA LYS A 552 32.84 51.28 -31.71
C LYS A 552 33.19 49.95 -31.04
N SER A 553 34.46 49.59 -31.11
CA SER A 553 35.01 48.44 -30.42
C SER A 553 35.06 48.72 -28.92
N PRO A 554 34.59 47.78 -28.07
CA PRO A 554 34.59 47.93 -26.62
C PRO A 554 35.99 47.78 -26.00
N HIS A 555 36.96 47.25 -26.74
CA HIS A 555 38.29 46.93 -26.21
C HIS A 555 39.34 48.02 -26.44
N ASP A 556 39.24 48.75 -27.55
CA ASP A 556 40.26 49.71 -27.99
C ASP A 556 39.67 51.10 -28.33
N GLU A 557 38.37 51.31 -28.09
CA GLU A 557 37.61 52.52 -28.45
C GLU A 557 37.70 52.93 -29.94
N THR A 558 38.25 52.08 -30.80
CA THR A 558 38.38 52.35 -32.23
C THR A 558 37.10 51.98 -32.98
N PHE A 559 36.88 52.61 -34.13
CA PHE A 559 35.79 52.26 -35.02
C PHE A 559 36.21 51.21 -36.04
N ARG A 560 35.48 50.10 -36.09
CA ARG A 560 35.68 49.01 -37.05
C ARG A 560 34.52 48.92 -38.03
N TRP A 561 34.79 48.54 -39.27
CA TRP A 561 33.77 48.45 -40.30
C TRP A 561 33.05 47.11 -40.23
N TYR A 562 31.72 47.15 -40.14
CA TYR A 562 30.86 45.98 -40.18
C TYR A 562 29.92 46.04 -41.38
N LEU A 563 29.71 44.88 -42.02
CA LEU A 563 28.61 44.62 -42.91
C LEU A 563 27.53 43.87 -42.14
N SER A 564 26.38 44.50 -41.93
CA SER A 564 25.20 43.87 -41.33
C SER A 564 24.21 43.47 -42.42
N ARG A 565 23.74 42.22 -42.38
CA ARG A 565 22.70 41.70 -43.29
C ARG A 565 21.62 41.00 -42.48
N ALA A 566 20.34 41.27 -42.76
CA ALA A 566 19.25 40.57 -42.09
C ALA A 566 18.07 40.22 -43.01
N LEU A 567 17.56 39.00 -42.86
CA LEU A 567 16.46 38.41 -43.62
C LEU A 567 15.23 38.17 -42.73
N PRO A 568 14.01 38.42 -43.22
CA PRO A 568 12.79 38.11 -42.48
C PRO A 568 12.33 36.65 -42.71
N LEU A 569 12.10 35.93 -41.63
CA LEU A 569 11.33 34.69 -41.60
C LEU A 569 9.84 35.04 -41.60
N ARG A 570 9.05 34.39 -42.46
CA ARG A 570 7.62 34.64 -42.63
C ARG A 570 6.78 33.42 -42.25
N ASP A 571 5.57 33.64 -41.75
CA ASP A 571 4.56 32.58 -41.56
C ASP A 571 3.89 32.18 -42.88
N GLY A 572 2.98 31.21 -42.82
CA GLY A 572 2.20 30.76 -43.98
C GLY A 572 1.25 31.81 -44.57
N GLU A 573 1.01 32.92 -43.86
CA GLU A 573 0.22 34.07 -44.30
C GLU A 573 1.10 35.22 -44.84
N GLY A 574 2.43 35.03 -44.87
CA GLY A 574 3.40 36.02 -45.38
C GLY A 574 3.77 37.12 -44.38
N ARG A 575 3.28 37.07 -43.15
CA ARG A 575 3.65 38.02 -42.08
C ARG A 575 5.04 37.70 -41.57
N ILE A 576 5.81 38.73 -41.23
CA ILE A 576 7.14 38.55 -40.64
C ILE A 576 6.97 38.03 -39.21
N VAL A 577 7.61 36.91 -38.91
CA VAL A 577 7.61 36.25 -37.59
C VAL A 577 8.89 36.54 -36.82
N LYS A 578 10.03 36.67 -37.53
CA LYS A 578 11.35 36.87 -36.93
C LYS A 578 12.33 37.39 -37.96
N TRP A 579 13.30 38.18 -37.56
CA TRP A 579 14.45 38.58 -38.38
C TRP A 579 15.68 37.77 -38.00
N PHE A 580 16.46 37.36 -39.00
CA PHE A 580 17.74 36.68 -38.84
C PHE A 580 18.84 37.54 -39.43
N GLY A 581 19.77 37.99 -38.59
CA GLY A 581 20.83 38.89 -38.99
C GLY A 581 22.23 38.36 -38.69
N THR A 582 23.18 38.78 -39.51
CA THR A 582 24.60 38.56 -39.28
C THR A 582 25.38 39.86 -39.37
N ASN A 583 26.48 39.95 -38.62
CA ASN A 583 27.44 41.04 -38.73
C ASN A 583 28.82 40.49 -39.09
N THR A 584 29.43 41.05 -40.14
CA THR A 584 30.73 40.64 -40.66
C THR A 584 31.73 41.77 -40.46
N ASP A 585 32.86 41.52 -39.81
CA ASP A 585 33.96 42.48 -39.80
C ASP A 585 34.57 42.56 -41.21
N ILE A 586 34.50 43.73 -41.82
CA ILE A 586 35.03 44.02 -43.17
C ILE A 586 36.18 45.04 -43.10
N SER A 587 36.76 45.25 -41.91
CA SER A 587 37.82 46.24 -41.69
C SER A 587 39.06 45.94 -42.53
N GLU A 588 39.51 44.68 -42.59
CA GLU A 588 40.66 44.28 -43.40
C GLU A 588 40.39 44.47 -44.91
N ARG A 589 39.16 44.21 -45.36
CA ARG A 589 38.76 44.48 -46.74
C ARG A 589 38.84 45.98 -47.05
N LYS A 590 38.30 46.83 -46.17
CA LYS A 590 38.34 48.30 -46.34
C LYS A 590 39.76 48.84 -46.35
N LYS A 591 40.64 48.33 -45.47
CA LYS A 591 42.07 48.69 -45.47
C LYS A 591 42.75 48.29 -46.77
N ALA A 592 42.51 47.07 -47.26
CA ALA A 592 43.09 46.59 -48.51
C ALA A 592 42.61 47.41 -49.73
N GLU A 593 41.32 47.77 -49.77
CA GLU A 593 40.76 48.66 -50.80
C GLU A 593 41.44 50.04 -50.77
N GLU A 594 41.64 50.61 -49.57
CA GLU A 594 42.30 51.90 -49.40
C GLU A 594 43.79 51.87 -49.79
N GLU A 595 44.53 50.84 -49.36
CA GLU A 595 45.95 50.68 -49.73
C GLU A 595 46.14 50.41 -51.22
N LEU A 596 45.22 49.67 -51.86
CA LEU A 596 45.21 49.51 -53.30
C LEU A 596 44.97 50.84 -54.01
N GLN A 597 44.03 51.66 -53.52
CA GLN A 597 43.79 52.99 -54.06
C GLN A 597 45.01 53.91 -53.90
N LYS A 598 45.65 53.93 -52.72
CA LYS A 598 46.88 54.69 -52.46
C LYS A 598 48.03 54.25 -53.37
N THR A 599 48.24 52.93 -53.50
CA THR A 599 49.28 52.35 -54.35
C THR A 599 49.04 52.70 -55.81
N ARG A 600 47.80 52.60 -56.30
CA ARG A 600 47.43 52.97 -57.67
C ARG A 600 47.65 54.45 -57.94
N ALA A 601 47.23 55.32 -57.03
CA ALA A 601 47.46 56.77 -57.15
C ALA A 601 48.97 57.10 -57.15
N ARG A 602 49.76 56.42 -56.32
CA ARG A 602 51.22 56.60 -56.28
C ARG A 602 51.91 56.14 -57.56
N LEU A 603 51.52 54.99 -58.11
CA LEU A 603 52.05 54.48 -59.38
C LEU A 603 51.73 55.42 -60.54
N GLN A 604 50.47 55.90 -60.65
CA GLN A 604 50.09 56.88 -61.67
C GLN A 604 50.93 58.16 -61.55
N PHE A 605 51.16 58.66 -60.34
CA PHE A 605 52.01 59.82 -60.10
C PHE A 605 53.46 59.58 -60.59
N VAL A 606 54.09 58.47 -60.20
CA VAL A 606 55.48 58.14 -60.60
C VAL A 606 55.63 57.97 -62.12
N LEU A 607 54.68 57.30 -62.77
CA LEU A 607 54.69 57.13 -64.22
C LEU A 607 54.57 58.47 -64.95
N SER A 608 53.72 59.39 -64.45
CA SER A 608 53.54 60.71 -65.08
C SER A 608 54.70 61.68 -64.85
N ALA A 609 55.38 61.61 -63.69
CA ALA A 609 56.46 62.54 -63.32
C ALA A 609 57.83 62.19 -63.92
N THR A 610 58.01 60.98 -64.46
CA THR A 610 59.29 60.52 -65.02
C THR A 610 59.49 61.04 -66.44
N PRO A 611 60.59 61.71 -66.80
CA PRO A 611 60.75 62.30 -68.13
C PRO A 611 60.92 61.26 -69.25
N ALA A 612 61.07 59.97 -68.96
CA ALA A 612 61.11 58.91 -69.96
C ALA A 612 59.70 58.47 -70.41
N VAL A 613 59.59 58.03 -71.66
CA VAL A 613 58.42 57.29 -72.13
C VAL A 613 58.55 55.85 -71.67
N ILE A 614 57.70 55.41 -70.75
CA ILE A 614 57.68 54.03 -70.26
C ILE A 614 56.68 53.26 -71.10
N TYR A 615 57.07 52.12 -71.62
CA TYR A 615 56.19 51.29 -72.43
C TYR A 615 56.31 49.81 -72.06
N THR A 616 55.25 49.07 -72.35
CA THR A 616 55.32 47.62 -72.42
C THR A 616 54.87 47.15 -73.80
N ALA A 617 55.40 46.03 -74.25
CA ALA A 617 55.07 45.45 -75.55
C ALA A 617 55.05 43.92 -75.48
N GLN A 618 54.21 43.30 -76.32
CA GLN A 618 54.20 41.85 -76.48
C GLN A 618 55.56 41.36 -77.01
N ALA A 619 56.06 40.24 -76.49
CA ALA A 619 57.24 39.60 -77.05
C ALA A 619 57.00 39.13 -78.52
N LEU A 620 58.08 39.03 -79.30
CA LEU A 620 58.14 38.65 -80.73
C LEU A 620 57.16 37.53 -81.17
N PRO A 621 56.74 37.47 -82.45
CA PRO A 621 57.43 38.00 -83.64
C PRO A 621 57.11 39.44 -84.05
N ASN A 622 56.02 40.05 -83.53
CA ASN A 622 55.67 41.44 -83.82
C ASN A 622 55.46 42.18 -82.50
N PRO A 623 56.42 43.02 -82.06
CA PRO A 623 56.32 43.69 -80.77
C PRO A 623 55.26 44.78 -80.85
N ARG A 624 54.03 44.44 -80.44
CA ARG A 624 52.94 45.39 -80.31
C ARG A 624 53.04 46.05 -78.94
N THR A 625 53.08 47.38 -78.90
CA THR A 625 52.98 48.14 -77.65
C THR A 625 51.63 47.85 -76.97
N THR A 626 51.69 47.34 -75.74
CA THR A 626 50.55 46.98 -74.89
C THR A 626 50.25 48.06 -73.85
N PHE A 627 51.25 48.86 -73.46
CA PHE A 627 51.10 50.04 -72.63
C PHE A 627 52.12 51.11 -73.05
N ILE A 628 51.76 52.39 -72.95
CA ILE A 628 52.69 53.50 -73.09
C ILE A 628 52.29 54.66 -72.18
N SER A 629 53.26 55.28 -71.51
CA SER A 629 53.02 56.38 -70.58
C SER A 629 52.63 57.67 -71.30
N GLU A 630 51.90 58.55 -70.62
CA GLU A 630 51.50 59.89 -71.11
C GLU A 630 52.65 60.72 -71.66
N ASN A 631 53.86 60.49 -71.14
CA ASN A 631 55.06 61.26 -71.43
C ASN A 631 55.44 61.21 -72.91
N VAL A 632 54.91 60.26 -73.69
CA VAL A 632 55.07 60.22 -75.14
C VAL A 632 54.51 61.46 -75.85
N ARG A 633 53.46 62.09 -75.28
CA ARG A 633 52.93 63.37 -75.81
C ARG A 633 53.96 64.48 -75.73
N GLN A 634 54.67 64.56 -74.61
CA GLN A 634 55.68 65.61 -74.40
C GLN A 634 56.98 65.31 -75.16
N GLN A 635 57.39 64.03 -75.23
CA GLN A 635 58.65 63.61 -75.85
C GLN A 635 58.57 63.54 -77.38
N LEU A 636 57.51 62.93 -77.93
CA LEU A 636 57.38 62.64 -79.35
C LEU A 636 56.21 63.37 -80.04
N GLY A 637 55.27 63.93 -79.27
CA GLY A 637 54.12 64.68 -79.77
C GLY A 637 52.88 63.82 -80.09
N TYR A 638 52.97 62.50 -79.96
CA TYR A 638 51.88 61.57 -80.26
C TYR A 638 51.00 61.31 -79.03
N GLU A 639 49.74 61.04 -79.27
CA GLU A 639 48.80 60.54 -78.28
C GLU A 639 49.08 59.05 -77.99
N PRO A 640 49.05 58.59 -76.72
CA PRO A 640 49.26 57.19 -76.37
C PRO A 640 48.38 56.22 -77.18
N GLN A 641 47.13 56.61 -77.44
CA GLN A 641 46.17 55.80 -78.17
C GLN A 641 46.57 55.58 -79.64
N GLU A 642 47.21 56.57 -80.29
CA GLU A 642 47.73 56.44 -81.67
C GLU A 642 48.78 55.32 -81.79
N ILE A 643 49.53 55.09 -80.70
CA ILE A 643 50.59 54.08 -80.64
C ILE A 643 50.02 52.71 -80.28
N LEU A 644 49.06 52.64 -79.35
CA LEU A 644 48.43 51.38 -78.92
C LEU A 644 47.53 50.74 -80.01
N GLU A 645 46.94 51.58 -80.87
CA GLU A 645 46.08 51.14 -81.98
C GLU A 645 46.87 50.69 -83.22
N ASN A 646 48.14 51.11 -83.37
CA ASN A 646 49.00 50.74 -84.49
C ASN A 646 50.13 49.76 -84.04
N PRO A 647 49.99 48.44 -84.29
CA PRO A 647 50.99 47.45 -83.90
C PRO A 647 52.38 47.62 -84.53
N THR A 648 52.47 48.32 -85.66
CA THR A 648 53.72 48.57 -86.39
C THR A 648 54.24 50.00 -86.20
N PHE A 649 53.63 50.78 -85.30
CA PHE A 649 53.94 52.19 -85.09
C PHE A 649 55.44 52.46 -84.92
N TRP A 650 56.09 51.73 -84.01
CA TRP A 650 57.50 51.91 -83.72
C TRP A 650 58.38 51.64 -84.96
N ILE A 651 58.09 50.58 -85.72
CA ILE A 651 58.82 50.19 -86.93
C ILE A 651 58.65 51.23 -88.04
N GLU A 652 57.44 51.78 -88.18
CA GLU A 652 57.12 52.80 -89.19
C GLU A 652 57.82 54.14 -88.92
N HIS A 653 58.00 54.48 -87.64
CA HIS A 653 58.54 55.77 -87.19
C HIS A 653 60.06 55.75 -86.93
N LEU A 654 60.70 54.59 -87.01
CA LEU A 654 62.16 54.44 -86.97
C LEU A 654 62.81 55.00 -88.26
N HIS A 655 63.93 55.71 -88.13
CA HIS A 655 64.67 56.23 -89.28
C HIS A 655 65.13 55.10 -90.23
N PRO A 656 64.98 55.23 -91.57
CA PRO A 656 65.31 54.17 -92.53
C PRO A 656 66.71 53.58 -92.37
N ASP A 657 67.73 54.42 -92.19
CA ASP A 657 69.12 54.00 -92.01
C ASP A 657 69.36 53.17 -90.74
N ASP A 658 68.57 53.41 -89.69
CA ASP A 658 68.77 52.79 -88.38
C ASP A 658 68.02 51.44 -88.28
N LYS A 659 67.01 51.20 -89.13
CA LYS A 659 66.17 49.98 -89.10
C LYS A 659 67.01 48.71 -89.17
N ALA A 660 67.92 48.62 -90.14
CA ALA A 660 68.74 47.42 -90.35
C ALA A 660 69.61 47.10 -89.12
N GLY A 661 70.17 48.13 -88.49
CA GLY A 661 71.01 47.99 -87.29
C GLY A 661 70.20 47.55 -86.06
N VAL A 662 69.05 48.17 -85.83
CA VAL A 662 68.18 47.87 -84.68
C VAL A 662 67.55 46.47 -84.79
N PHE A 663 67.16 46.03 -85.98
CA PHE A 663 66.63 44.66 -86.15
C PHE A 663 67.73 43.59 -86.06
N ALA A 664 68.96 43.89 -86.47
CA ALA A 664 70.08 42.95 -86.35
C ALA A 664 70.45 42.64 -84.89
N THR A 665 70.17 43.55 -83.97
CA THR A 665 70.44 43.40 -82.54
C THR A 665 69.26 42.82 -81.75
N ALA A 666 68.06 42.71 -82.34
CA ALA A 666 66.87 42.18 -81.70
C ALA A 666 67.04 40.77 -81.06
N PRO A 667 67.78 39.82 -81.65
CA PRO A 667 68.03 38.52 -81.02
C PRO A 667 68.73 38.62 -79.65
N ARG A 668 69.57 39.64 -79.44
CA ARG A 668 70.31 39.83 -78.19
C ARG A 668 69.41 40.07 -76.99
N LEU A 669 68.21 40.65 -77.17
CA LEU A 669 67.24 40.80 -76.09
C LEU A 669 66.84 39.44 -75.49
N PHE A 670 66.76 38.41 -76.32
CA PHE A 670 66.37 37.05 -75.89
C PHE A 670 67.53 36.25 -75.31
N GLU A 671 68.78 36.66 -75.59
CA GLU A 671 69.99 36.04 -75.05
C GLU A 671 70.43 36.67 -73.73
N ALA A 672 70.32 38.00 -73.59
CA ALA A 672 70.84 38.78 -72.47
C ALA A 672 69.75 39.37 -71.55
N ASP A 673 68.48 39.08 -71.83
CA ASP A 673 67.26 39.59 -71.15
C ASP A 673 67.16 41.12 -71.04
N SER A 674 68.06 41.85 -71.69
CA SER A 674 68.13 43.29 -71.74
C SER A 674 68.80 43.75 -73.01
N LEU A 675 68.36 44.89 -73.54
CA LEU A 675 68.88 45.46 -74.76
C LEU A 675 68.75 46.98 -74.70
N ALA A 676 69.81 47.68 -75.08
CA ALA A 676 69.80 49.13 -75.17
C ALA A 676 70.25 49.57 -76.57
N HIS A 677 69.49 50.49 -77.17
CA HIS A 677 69.78 51.05 -78.48
C HIS A 677 69.63 52.55 -78.52
N GLU A 678 70.40 53.16 -79.41
CA GLU A 678 70.27 54.55 -79.77
C GLU A 678 69.90 54.62 -81.24
N TYR A 679 68.74 55.19 -81.52
CA TYR A 679 68.22 55.30 -82.87
C TYR A 679 67.46 56.60 -83.06
N ARG A 680 67.27 57.00 -84.31
CA ARG A 680 66.47 58.17 -84.65
C ARG A 680 65.01 57.78 -84.84
N MET A 681 64.11 58.47 -84.15
CA MET A 681 62.66 58.29 -84.25
C MET A 681 61.99 59.56 -84.76
N ARG A 682 60.97 59.39 -85.61
CA ARG A 682 60.20 60.49 -86.19
C ARG A 682 59.15 61.03 -85.22
N ARG A 683 59.28 62.29 -84.83
CA ARG A 683 58.29 63.06 -84.06
C ARG A 683 57.07 63.40 -84.89
N ARG A 684 55.97 63.79 -84.23
CA ARG A 684 54.71 64.17 -84.91
C ARG A 684 54.85 65.35 -85.87
N ASP A 685 55.79 66.26 -85.61
CA ASP A 685 56.13 67.40 -86.47
C ASP A 685 56.92 67.00 -87.74
N GLY A 686 57.27 65.72 -87.89
CA GLY A 686 58.04 65.17 -89.01
C GLY A 686 59.55 65.21 -88.82
N ALA A 687 60.07 65.84 -87.77
CA ALA A 687 61.50 65.86 -87.47
C ALA A 687 61.97 64.55 -86.82
N TYR A 688 63.27 64.24 -86.96
CA TYR A 688 63.89 63.10 -86.28
C TYR A 688 64.58 63.55 -84.98
N CYS A 689 64.36 62.80 -83.90
CA CYS A 689 65.08 62.94 -82.63
C CYS A 689 65.82 61.65 -82.29
N TRP A 690 66.94 61.79 -81.57
CA TRP A 690 67.68 60.64 -81.06
C TRP A 690 67.01 60.12 -79.79
N ILE A 691 66.66 58.84 -79.80
CA ILE A 691 66.07 58.12 -78.68
C ILE A 691 67.09 57.12 -78.15
N TYR A 692 67.35 57.18 -76.85
CA TYR A 692 67.92 56.09 -76.08
C TYR A 692 66.78 55.22 -75.59
N ASP A 693 66.78 53.97 -76.02
CA ASP A 693 65.75 53.00 -75.69
C ASP A 693 66.39 51.82 -74.98
N GLU A 694 66.04 51.61 -73.72
CA GLU A 694 66.46 50.45 -72.95
C GLU A 694 65.23 49.60 -72.63
N MET A 695 65.32 48.32 -72.99
CA MET A 695 64.24 47.36 -72.82
C MET A 695 64.75 46.10 -72.15
N LYS A 696 63.89 45.49 -71.33
CA LYS A 696 64.13 44.24 -70.63
C LYS A 696 63.07 43.23 -70.99
N LEU A 697 63.48 41.98 -71.12
CA LEU A 697 62.58 40.87 -71.39
C LEU A 697 62.12 40.28 -70.05
N VAL A 698 60.82 40.38 -69.79
CA VAL A 698 60.17 39.71 -68.66
C VAL A 698 59.79 38.30 -69.12
N ARG A 699 60.12 37.30 -68.32
CA ARG A 699 59.79 35.89 -68.56
C ARG A 699 58.77 35.38 -67.55
N ASP A 700 57.98 34.40 -67.94
CA ASP A 700 57.09 33.67 -67.02
C ASP A 700 57.88 32.69 -66.12
N GLU A 701 57.21 32.06 -65.15
CA GLU A 701 57.82 31.05 -64.25
C GLU A 701 58.43 29.83 -65.00
N ALA A 702 58.02 29.60 -66.26
CA ALA A 702 58.54 28.55 -67.12
C ALA A 702 59.71 29.03 -68.02
N GLY A 703 60.19 30.27 -67.84
CA GLY A 703 61.30 30.86 -68.59
C GLY A 703 60.94 31.35 -70.00
N ARG A 704 59.66 31.34 -70.37
CA ARG A 704 59.21 31.80 -71.69
C ARG A 704 59.07 33.33 -71.73
N PRO A 705 59.43 33.99 -72.84
CA PRO A 705 59.21 35.43 -73.02
C PRO A 705 57.74 35.81 -72.81
N LEU A 706 57.46 36.68 -71.83
CA LEU A 706 56.12 37.12 -71.47
C LEU A 706 55.83 38.52 -72.04
N GLU A 707 56.68 39.49 -71.72
CA GLU A 707 56.48 40.89 -72.06
C GLU A 707 57.84 41.61 -72.18
N ILE A 708 57.92 42.62 -73.02
CA ILE A 708 59.05 43.55 -73.08
C ILE A 708 58.65 44.79 -72.30
N VAL A 709 59.46 45.19 -71.32
CA VAL A 709 59.27 46.43 -70.56
C VAL A 709 60.46 47.33 -70.85
N GLY A 710 60.20 48.53 -71.37
CA GLY A 710 61.26 49.44 -71.75
C GLY A 710 60.94 50.90 -71.43
N PHE A 711 61.99 51.72 -71.53
CA PHE A 711 61.85 53.16 -71.49
C PHE A 711 62.64 53.81 -72.62
N ALA A 712 62.03 54.83 -73.21
CA ALA A 712 62.62 55.65 -74.26
C ALA A 712 62.84 57.08 -73.73
N LEU A 713 64.07 57.58 -73.90
CA LEU A 713 64.51 58.92 -73.52
C LEU A 713 65.01 59.66 -74.75
N ASP A 714 64.55 60.89 -74.94
CA ASP A 714 65.15 61.77 -75.94
C ASP A 714 66.54 62.24 -75.49
N ILE A 715 67.56 61.80 -76.22
CA ILE A 715 68.97 62.13 -76.02
C ILE A 715 69.49 63.09 -77.11
N THR A 716 68.63 63.72 -77.90
CA THR A 716 69.02 64.64 -78.98
C THR A 716 69.92 65.75 -78.48
N LYS A 717 69.65 66.30 -77.28
CA LYS A 717 70.52 67.31 -76.67
C LYS A 717 71.91 66.75 -76.35
N ARG A 718 72.00 65.49 -75.89
CA ARG A 718 73.26 64.81 -75.60
C ARG A 718 74.05 64.56 -76.89
N LYS A 719 73.40 64.02 -77.92
CA LYS A 719 74.02 63.75 -79.23
C LYS A 719 74.57 65.01 -79.91
N LYS A 720 73.84 66.11 -79.87
CA LYS A 720 74.31 67.42 -80.38
C LYS A 720 75.49 68.02 -79.61
N ALA A 721 75.78 67.55 -78.40
CA ALA A 721 76.91 68.00 -77.61
C ALA A 721 78.13 67.07 -77.74
N GLU A 722 77.95 65.86 -78.27
CA GLU A 722 79.00 64.89 -78.58
C GLU A 722 79.60 65.11 -79.98
N GLU A 723 78.83 65.76 -80.88
CA GLU A 723 79.25 66.29 -82.19
C GLU A 723 79.94 67.66 -82.04
#